data_AF-A0AAE0QVI0-F1
#
_entry.id   AF-A0AAE0QVI0-F1
#
_cell.length_a   1.000
_cell.length_b   1.000
_cell.length_c   1.000
_cell.angle_alpha   90.00
_cell.angle_beta   90.00
_cell.angle_gamma   90.00
#
_symmetry.space_group_name_H-M   'P 1'
#
loop_
_entity.id
_entity.type
_entity.pdbx_description
1 polymer ?
#
loop_
_entity_poly.entity_id
_entity_poly.type
_entity_poly.pdbx_seq_one_letter_code
_entity_poly.pdbx_strand_id
1 'polypeptide(L)'
;MSLKLEIEGVMLNVVSGYAPQVGCELEEKERFWSELDEVMESIPTGERVVIGADFNGHVGEENTGDEEVMGKFGVKEGNLEGQMVVDFAKRMDMAVVSTYFQKREEHRVTYKSGGRRTQVDYILCRRGNLKEISDCKVVVGERVARQHRMVVCRMTLMVCKKKRSEIEIEKKTKWWKLKKEDCCEEFRQKLRQALGGQVVLPDDWETTAEVIRETGRKVLGVSSGRRKEDKETWWWNEEVQDSIQRKRLAKKKWDMDRTEENRQEYKELQCRVKREVSKAKQKAYDELYTRLDTREGEKDLYRLTRQRDRDGKDVQQKVDKIRKDEVRKALKRMKSGKAVGPDDIPVKVWKCLGEAAVEFLTSLFNRVLESEKMPEEWRRSVLVPIFKNKGDVQSCSNYRGIKLMSHTMKLWERVVEARLRKVVEICEQQYDFMPRKSTTDAIFALRILMEKYRDGQRELHCVFVDLEKAYDRVPREELWYCMRKSGVAEKYVRVVQDMYERSRTVVRCAVGQTVEFKVEVGLHQGSALSPFLFAIVMDQLSEEVRQESPWTMMFADDIVICSESREQVEENLERWRFAPERIGMKVSRSKTEYMCVNEREGSGTVRLQGEEMKKVQEFKYLGSTVQSNGECGKEVEKRVQA
;
A
#
# COMPACT_ATOMS: atom_id res chain seq x y z
N MET A 1 0.92 -10.32 -36.72
CA MET A 1 0.72 -9.52 -35.48
C MET A 1 2.04 -8.87 -35.12
N SER A 2 2.06 -7.56 -34.84
CA SER A 2 3.24 -6.86 -34.32
C SER A 2 2.92 -6.22 -32.97
N LEU A 3 3.85 -6.32 -32.02
CA LEU A 3 3.74 -5.78 -30.67
C LEU A 3 4.96 -4.90 -30.39
N LYS A 4 4.73 -3.62 -30.09
CA LYS A 4 5.78 -2.68 -29.71
C LYS A 4 5.84 -2.53 -28.19
N LEU A 5 7.02 -2.79 -27.61
CA LEU A 5 7.27 -2.76 -26.17
C LEU A 5 8.38 -1.75 -25.86
N GLU A 6 8.13 -0.87 -24.89
CA GLU A 6 9.17 0.00 -24.31
C GLU A 6 9.66 -0.61 -23.00
N ILE A 7 10.94 -0.99 -22.94
CA ILE A 7 11.57 -1.59 -21.75
C ILE A 7 12.77 -0.72 -21.36
N GLU A 8 12.63 0.03 -20.27
CA GLU A 8 13.68 0.91 -19.72
C GLU A 8 14.34 1.84 -20.77
N GLY A 9 13.55 2.34 -21.73
CA GLY A 9 14.01 3.23 -22.81
C GLY A 9 14.55 2.52 -24.06
N VAL A 10 14.48 1.18 -24.11
CA VAL A 10 14.74 0.38 -25.32
C VAL A 10 13.41 0.01 -25.96
N MET A 11 13.22 0.38 -27.23
CA MET A 11 12.06 -0.03 -28.03
C MET A 11 12.31 -1.41 -28.65
N LEU A 12 11.46 -2.38 -28.31
CA LEU A 12 11.48 -3.74 -28.84
C LEU A 12 10.19 -4.04 -29.58
N ASN A 13 10.30 -4.45 -30.84
CA ASN A 13 9.20 -4.90 -31.68
C ASN A 13 9.22 -6.43 -31.76
N VAL A 14 8.14 -7.06 -31.33
CA VAL A 14 7.93 -8.50 -31.45
C VAL A 14 6.94 -8.74 -32.57
N VAL A 15 7.35 -9.42 -33.62
CA VAL A 15 6.52 -9.76 -34.77
C VAL A 15 6.22 -11.25 -34.73
N SER A 16 4.97 -11.61 -34.94
CA SER A 16 4.54 -13.00 -35.08
C SER A 16 3.75 -13.17 -36.37
N GLY A 17 4.09 -14.24 -37.10
CA GLY A 17 3.52 -14.58 -38.39
C GLY A 17 3.33 -16.09 -38.52
N TYR A 18 2.49 -16.47 -39.49
CA TYR A 18 2.23 -17.85 -39.85
C TYR A 18 2.26 -17.94 -41.39
N ALA A 19 3.29 -18.57 -41.93
CA ALA A 19 3.48 -18.68 -43.37
C ALA A 19 2.57 -19.78 -43.95
N PRO A 20 2.14 -19.66 -45.23
CA PRO A 20 1.37 -20.71 -45.91
C PRO A 20 2.11 -22.06 -45.94
N GLN A 21 1.35 -23.16 -45.99
CA GLN A 21 1.91 -24.52 -46.02
C GLN A 21 2.57 -24.85 -47.37
N VAL A 22 3.42 -25.88 -47.37
CA VAL A 22 4.02 -26.45 -48.58
C VAL A 22 2.91 -26.98 -49.48
N GLY A 23 2.71 -26.37 -50.65
CA GLY A 23 1.66 -26.71 -51.63
C GLY A 23 0.51 -25.70 -51.79
N CYS A 24 0.49 -24.62 -51.00
CA CYS A 24 -0.42 -23.48 -51.22
C CYS A 24 -0.10 -22.71 -52.52
N GLU A 25 -1.08 -21.98 -53.06
CA GLU A 25 -0.92 -21.18 -54.28
C GLU A 25 0.16 -20.11 -54.13
N LEU A 26 0.84 -19.79 -55.23
CA LEU A 26 1.97 -18.84 -55.24
C LEU A 26 1.53 -17.45 -54.75
N GLU A 27 0.32 -17.01 -55.11
CA GLU A 27 -0.25 -15.71 -54.70
C GLU A 27 -0.38 -15.57 -53.18
N GLU A 28 -0.75 -16.65 -52.46
CA GLU A 28 -0.87 -16.62 -51.00
C GLU A 28 0.50 -16.47 -50.32
N LYS A 29 1.52 -17.11 -50.91
CA LYS A 29 2.91 -17.00 -50.44
C LYS A 29 3.45 -15.60 -50.68
N GLU A 30 3.23 -15.03 -51.86
CA GLU A 30 3.65 -13.67 -52.21
C GLU A 30 2.99 -12.61 -51.33
N ARG A 31 1.70 -12.78 -51.02
CA ARG A 31 0.98 -11.87 -50.10
C ARG A 31 1.59 -11.90 -48.69
N PHE A 32 1.88 -13.09 -48.15
CA PHE A 32 2.49 -13.21 -46.82
C PHE A 32 3.85 -12.51 -46.75
N TRP A 33 4.72 -12.70 -47.74
CA TRP A 33 6.04 -12.07 -47.76
C TRP A 33 5.96 -10.55 -47.96
N SER A 34 5.02 -10.08 -48.78
CA SER A 34 4.78 -8.64 -48.98
C SER A 34 4.29 -7.97 -47.69
N GLU A 35 3.33 -8.57 -46.99
CA GLU A 35 2.85 -8.05 -45.70
C GLU A 35 3.96 -8.05 -44.63
N LEU A 36 4.83 -9.06 -44.64
CA LEU A 36 5.97 -9.12 -43.71
C LEU A 36 7.02 -8.05 -44.03
N ASP A 37 7.27 -7.79 -45.31
CA ASP A 37 8.16 -6.71 -45.78
C ASP A 37 7.64 -5.34 -45.32
N GLU A 38 6.35 -5.04 -45.53
CA GLU A 38 5.73 -3.78 -45.09
C GLU A 38 5.84 -3.57 -43.57
N VAL A 39 5.62 -4.62 -42.78
CA VAL A 39 5.77 -4.55 -41.31
C VAL A 39 7.21 -4.25 -40.92
N MET A 40 8.19 -4.83 -41.62
CA MET A 40 9.61 -4.60 -41.34
C MET A 40 10.07 -3.19 -41.74
N GLU A 41 9.59 -2.68 -42.88
CA GLU A 41 9.87 -1.31 -43.33
C GLU A 41 9.29 -0.25 -42.40
N SER A 42 8.16 -0.55 -41.75
CA SER A 42 7.55 0.36 -40.77
C SER A 42 8.38 0.53 -39.48
N ILE A 43 9.33 -0.37 -39.20
CA ILE A 43 10.10 -0.38 -37.94
C ILE A 43 11.46 0.32 -38.12
N PRO A 44 11.72 1.45 -37.42
CA PRO A 44 12.98 2.18 -37.54
C PRO A 44 14.20 1.31 -37.25
N THR A 45 15.28 1.48 -38.02
CA THR A 45 16.53 0.69 -37.93
C THR A 45 17.21 0.75 -36.54
N GLY A 46 16.96 1.81 -35.77
CA GLY A 46 17.48 1.97 -34.40
C GLY A 46 16.76 1.12 -33.33
N GLU A 47 15.56 0.61 -33.63
CA GLU A 47 14.77 -0.19 -32.70
C GLU A 47 15.18 -1.68 -32.73
N ARG A 48 14.86 -2.44 -31.67
CA ARG A 48 15.10 -3.89 -31.65
C ARG A 48 13.93 -4.62 -32.29
N VAL A 49 14.21 -5.68 -33.05
CA VAL A 49 13.17 -6.51 -33.68
C VAL A 49 13.44 -7.98 -33.45
N VAL A 50 12.41 -8.72 -33.00
CA VAL A 50 12.41 -10.17 -32.88
C VAL A 50 11.17 -10.71 -33.59
N ILE A 51 11.38 -11.59 -34.57
CA ILE A 51 10.29 -12.28 -35.28
C ILE A 51 10.22 -13.70 -34.76
N GLY A 52 9.06 -14.14 -34.28
CA GLY A 52 8.78 -15.53 -33.92
C GLY A 52 7.61 -16.04 -34.76
N ALA A 53 7.89 -16.88 -35.73
CA ALA A 53 6.89 -17.32 -36.69
C ALA A 53 7.06 -18.79 -37.08
N ASP A 54 5.93 -19.41 -37.42
CA ASP A 54 5.90 -20.70 -38.09
C ASP A 54 6.00 -20.43 -39.59
N PHE A 55 7.17 -20.71 -40.17
CA PHE A 55 7.46 -20.43 -41.57
C PHE A 55 7.12 -21.59 -42.49
N ASN A 56 6.72 -22.75 -41.94
CA ASN A 56 6.42 -23.96 -42.73
C ASN A 56 7.53 -24.39 -43.72
N GLY A 57 8.75 -23.87 -43.55
CA GLY A 57 9.94 -24.12 -44.38
C GLY A 57 11.06 -24.80 -43.61
N HIS A 58 11.89 -25.56 -44.31
CA HIS A 58 13.07 -26.22 -43.77
C HIS A 58 14.31 -25.47 -44.25
N VAL A 59 14.96 -24.72 -43.36
CA VAL A 59 16.17 -23.96 -43.68
C VAL A 59 17.39 -24.89 -43.88
N GLY A 60 17.42 -26.01 -43.15
CA GLY A 60 18.44 -27.05 -43.29
C GLY A 60 19.78 -26.78 -42.58
N GLU A 61 20.71 -27.75 -42.69
CA GLU A 61 22.02 -27.75 -42.02
C GLU A 61 23.15 -27.10 -42.84
N GLU A 62 23.01 -27.05 -44.17
CA GLU A 62 24.01 -26.46 -45.06
C GLU A 62 23.90 -24.93 -45.05
N ASN A 63 25.00 -24.24 -44.74
CA ASN A 63 25.04 -22.78 -44.70
C ASN A 63 26.00 -22.17 -45.75
N THR A 64 26.46 -22.97 -46.71
CA THR A 64 27.47 -22.57 -47.70
C THR A 64 26.93 -21.44 -48.59
N GLY A 65 27.46 -20.23 -48.44
CA GLY A 65 27.01 -19.02 -49.13
C GLY A 65 26.10 -18.10 -48.30
N ASP A 66 25.54 -18.61 -47.19
CA ASP A 66 24.52 -17.93 -46.37
C ASP A 66 24.97 -17.73 -44.91
N GLU A 67 26.30 -17.82 -44.68
CA GLU A 67 26.93 -17.78 -43.36
C GLU A 67 26.63 -16.49 -42.57
N GLU A 68 26.30 -15.41 -43.27
CA GLU A 68 25.97 -14.13 -42.65
C GLU A 68 24.61 -14.12 -41.94
N VAL A 69 23.67 -14.98 -42.38
CA VAL A 69 22.27 -14.97 -41.92
C VAL A 69 21.85 -16.26 -41.23
N MET A 70 22.53 -17.38 -41.48
CA MET A 70 22.25 -18.67 -40.83
C MET A 70 23.50 -19.33 -40.24
N GLY A 71 23.33 -19.99 -39.09
CA GLY A 71 24.35 -20.83 -38.47
C GLY A 71 24.34 -22.28 -38.97
N LYS A 72 25.32 -23.07 -38.49
CA LYS A 72 25.61 -24.45 -38.94
C LYS A 72 24.76 -25.54 -38.28
N PHE A 73 23.76 -25.17 -37.48
CA PHE A 73 23.06 -26.10 -36.59
C PHE A 73 21.57 -26.25 -36.90
N GLY A 74 21.15 -26.15 -38.16
CA GLY A 74 19.79 -26.50 -38.58
C GLY A 74 19.45 -27.99 -38.42
N VAL A 75 18.33 -28.42 -39.00
CA VAL A 75 17.87 -29.82 -38.95
C VAL A 75 17.48 -30.26 -40.35
N LYS A 76 18.06 -31.35 -40.83
CA LYS A 76 17.79 -31.98 -42.15
C LYS A 76 18.21 -31.13 -43.37
N GLU A 77 17.89 -31.60 -44.56
CA GLU A 77 18.05 -30.87 -45.83
C GLU A 77 17.03 -29.73 -45.95
N GLY A 78 17.45 -28.64 -46.60
CA GLY A 78 16.60 -27.48 -46.84
C GLY A 78 15.57 -27.73 -47.94
N ASN A 79 14.48 -26.98 -47.93
CA ASN A 79 13.50 -26.93 -49.01
C ASN A 79 13.37 -25.50 -49.58
N LEU A 80 12.63 -25.37 -50.68
CA LEU A 80 12.47 -24.10 -51.39
C LEU A 80 11.81 -23.03 -50.50
N GLU A 81 10.85 -23.41 -49.65
CA GLU A 81 10.24 -22.51 -48.65
C GLU A 81 11.24 -22.06 -47.58
N GLY A 82 12.16 -22.92 -47.15
CA GLY A 82 13.24 -22.55 -46.24
C GLY A 82 14.22 -21.57 -46.88
N GLN A 83 14.49 -21.71 -48.19
CA GLN A 83 15.28 -20.74 -48.93
C GLN A 83 14.63 -19.36 -48.96
N MET A 84 13.30 -19.28 -49.07
CA MET A 84 12.58 -17.99 -48.99
C MET A 84 12.79 -17.29 -47.64
N VAL A 85 12.84 -18.04 -46.54
CA VAL A 85 13.16 -17.50 -45.19
C VAL A 85 14.57 -16.94 -45.14
N VAL A 86 15.53 -17.64 -45.76
CA VAL A 86 16.93 -17.22 -45.82
C VAL A 86 17.09 -15.98 -46.71
N ASP A 87 16.41 -15.94 -47.86
CA ASP A 87 16.45 -14.80 -48.78
C ASP A 87 15.79 -13.55 -48.18
N PHE A 88 14.69 -13.72 -47.44
CA PHE A 88 14.10 -12.66 -46.63
C PHE A 88 15.08 -12.16 -45.56
N ALA A 89 15.75 -13.08 -44.85
CA ALA A 89 16.71 -12.71 -43.82
C ALA A 89 17.89 -11.91 -44.39
N LYS A 90 18.38 -12.26 -45.59
CA LYS A 90 19.41 -11.48 -46.30
C LYS A 90 18.92 -10.08 -46.66
N ARG A 91 17.71 -9.97 -47.21
CA ARG A 91 17.14 -8.69 -47.67
C ARG A 91 16.97 -7.70 -46.52
N MET A 92 16.54 -8.18 -45.36
CA MET A 92 16.21 -7.35 -44.19
C MET A 92 17.33 -7.27 -43.13
N ASP A 93 18.54 -7.75 -43.43
CA ASP A 93 19.69 -7.79 -42.50
C ASP A 93 19.37 -8.50 -41.17
N MET A 94 18.68 -9.64 -41.27
CA MET A 94 18.25 -10.47 -40.15
C MET A 94 19.09 -11.74 -40.03
N ALA A 95 19.17 -12.28 -38.82
CA ALA A 95 19.82 -13.55 -38.52
C ALA A 95 18.78 -14.56 -38.03
N VAL A 96 18.84 -15.79 -38.56
CA VAL A 96 18.00 -16.92 -38.15
C VAL A 96 18.57 -17.54 -36.88
N VAL A 97 18.15 -17.00 -35.73
CA VAL A 97 18.72 -17.27 -34.40
C VAL A 97 18.76 -18.77 -34.06
N SER A 98 17.74 -19.51 -34.46
CA SER A 98 17.60 -20.93 -34.12
C SER A 98 18.66 -21.83 -34.76
N THR A 99 19.42 -21.37 -35.76
CA THR A 99 20.47 -22.17 -36.42
C THR A 99 21.89 -21.89 -35.88
N TYR A 100 22.08 -20.88 -35.01
CA TYR A 100 23.39 -20.50 -34.47
C TYR A 100 23.85 -21.28 -33.23
N PHE A 101 22.95 -21.97 -32.53
CA PHE A 101 23.26 -22.62 -31.26
C PHE A 101 23.37 -24.14 -31.41
N GLN A 102 24.52 -24.71 -31.05
CA GLN A 102 24.71 -26.15 -31.00
C GLN A 102 23.87 -26.78 -29.88
N LYS A 103 22.89 -27.62 -30.26
CA LYS A 103 22.00 -28.34 -29.33
C LYS A 103 21.78 -29.77 -29.78
N ARG A 104 21.32 -30.62 -28.86
CA ARG A 104 20.82 -31.97 -29.21
C ARG A 104 19.68 -31.85 -30.21
N GLU A 105 19.60 -32.77 -31.18
CA GLU A 105 18.58 -32.76 -32.25
C GLU A 105 17.15 -32.63 -31.70
N GLU A 106 16.84 -33.29 -30.58
CA GLU A 106 15.53 -33.21 -29.92
C GLU A 106 15.15 -31.79 -29.46
N HIS A 107 16.14 -30.96 -29.13
CA HIS A 107 16.00 -29.57 -28.71
C HIS A 107 16.06 -28.59 -29.89
N ARG A 108 16.11 -29.08 -31.13
CA ARG A 108 16.05 -28.30 -32.38
C ARG A 108 14.78 -28.58 -33.19
N VAL A 109 14.24 -29.80 -33.07
CA VAL A 109 12.97 -30.20 -33.70
C VAL A 109 11.80 -29.46 -33.06
N THR A 110 11.07 -28.65 -33.84
CA THR A 110 9.92 -27.86 -33.38
C THR A 110 8.59 -28.54 -33.70
N TYR A 111 8.53 -29.38 -34.74
CA TYR A 111 7.32 -30.08 -35.16
C TYR A 111 7.50 -31.60 -35.20
N LYS A 112 6.52 -32.35 -34.67
CA LYS A 112 6.48 -33.82 -34.70
C LYS A 112 5.08 -34.33 -35.02
N SER A 113 4.93 -35.02 -36.16
CA SER A 113 3.69 -35.68 -36.55
C SER A 113 3.98 -36.96 -37.34
N GLY A 114 3.27 -38.06 -37.04
CA GLY A 114 3.35 -39.31 -37.82
C GLY A 114 4.75 -39.91 -37.99
N GLY A 115 5.64 -39.78 -37.00
CA GLY A 115 7.04 -40.24 -37.07
C GLY A 115 8.01 -39.27 -37.76
N ARG A 116 7.51 -38.22 -38.43
CA ARG A 116 8.32 -37.15 -39.00
C ARG A 116 8.70 -36.12 -37.92
N ARG A 117 9.96 -35.69 -37.93
CA ARG A 117 10.54 -34.68 -37.04
C ARG A 117 11.12 -33.56 -37.90
N THR A 118 10.67 -32.33 -37.75
CA THR A 118 11.09 -31.19 -38.57
C THR A 118 11.24 -29.91 -37.74
N GLN A 119 11.96 -28.94 -38.30
CA GLN A 119 12.05 -27.57 -37.79
C GLN A 119 11.31 -26.66 -38.79
N VAL A 120 10.29 -25.97 -38.30
CA VAL A 120 9.43 -25.04 -39.07
C VAL A 120 9.17 -23.73 -38.33
N ASP A 121 9.32 -23.74 -36.99
CA ASP A 121 9.23 -22.56 -36.15
C ASP A 121 10.61 -21.93 -35.99
N TYR A 122 10.77 -20.68 -36.45
CA TYR A 122 12.04 -19.95 -36.38
C TYR A 122 11.90 -18.65 -35.59
N ILE A 123 13.01 -18.27 -34.97
CA ILE A 123 13.17 -16.96 -34.35
C ILE A 123 14.22 -16.20 -35.15
N LEU A 124 13.86 -15.02 -35.64
CA LEU A 124 14.77 -14.11 -36.35
C LEU A 124 14.99 -12.85 -35.52
N CYS A 125 16.19 -12.27 -35.61
CA CYS A 125 16.49 -10.96 -35.04
C CYS A 125 17.36 -10.15 -35.99
N ARG A 126 17.45 -8.83 -35.80
CA ARG A 126 18.41 -8.01 -36.56
C ARG A 126 19.84 -8.49 -36.31
N ARG A 127 20.66 -8.54 -37.36
CA ARG A 127 22.05 -9.03 -37.29
C ARG A 127 22.87 -8.26 -36.26
N GLY A 128 22.72 -6.94 -36.20
CA GLY A 128 23.38 -6.08 -35.20
C GLY A 128 23.02 -6.40 -33.75
N ASN A 129 21.92 -7.12 -33.49
CA ASN A 129 21.46 -7.49 -32.14
C ASN A 129 21.70 -8.95 -31.80
N LEU A 130 22.32 -9.73 -32.70
CA LEU A 130 22.63 -11.14 -32.45
C LEU A 130 23.48 -11.34 -31.19
N LYS A 131 24.35 -10.38 -30.85
CA LYS A 131 25.17 -10.37 -29.62
C LYS A 131 24.33 -10.28 -28.33
N GLU A 132 23.10 -9.79 -28.41
CA GLU A 132 22.19 -9.68 -27.27
C GLU A 132 21.50 -11.03 -27.00
N ILE A 133 21.55 -11.99 -27.93
CA ILE A 133 20.95 -13.32 -27.77
C ILE A 133 21.96 -14.29 -27.19
N SER A 134 21.56 -14.91 -26.07
CA SER A 134 22.42 -15.80 -25.29
C SER A 134 22.10 -17.28 -25.46
N ASP A 135 20.87 -17.64 -25.81
CA ASP A 135 20.43 -19.02 -26.00
C ASP A 135 19.14 -19.08 -26.82
N CYS A 136 19.02 -20.09 -27.69
CA CYS A 136 17.77 -20.45 -28.35
C CYS A 136 17.61 -21.97 -28.34
N LYS A 137 16.48 -22.48 -27.84
CA LYS A 137 16.24 -23.93 -27.70
C LYS A 137 14.76 -24.28 -27.75
N VAL A 138 14.48 -25.52 -28.12
CA VAL A 138 13.16 -26.14 -27.97
C VAL A 138 13.07 -26.87 -26.63
N VAL A 139 11.96 -26.68 -25.91
CA VAL A 139 11.69 -27.36 -24.63
C VAL A 139 11.00 -28.69 -24.88
N VAL A 140 11.68 -29.79 -24.56
CA VAL A 140 11.15 -31.16 -24.70
C VAL A 140 10.52 -31.59 -23.37
N GLY A 141 9.23 -31.28 -23.20
CA GLY A 141 8.49 -31.66 -21.99
C GLY A 141 7.14 -30.97 -21.82
N GLU A 142 6.97 -29.78 -22.41
CA GLU A 142 5.72 -29.03 -22.36
C GLU A 142 4.88 -29.30 -23.62
N ARG A 143 3.62 -29.71 -23.45
CA ARG A 143 2.68 -30.00 -24.54
C ARG A 143 1.78 -28.80 -24.78
N VAL A 144 2.30 -27.75 -25.42
CA VAL A 144 1.48 -26.56 -25.77
C VAL A 144 0.52 -26.88 -26.92
N ALA A 145 0.97 -27.67 -27.92
CA ALA A 145 0.14 -28.23 -28.97
C ALA A 145 0.50 -29.71 -29.21
N ARG A 146 -0.42 -30.51 -29.78
CA ARG A 146 -0.18 -31.95 -30.01
C ARG A 146 1.00 -32.23 -30.96
N GLN A 147 1.35 -31.29 -31.83
CA GLN A 147 2.39 -31.45 -32.87
C GLN A 147 3.55 -30.44 -32.77
N HIS A 148 3.32 -29.21 -32.27
CA HIS A 148 4.36 -28.18 -32.10
C HIS A 148 4.97 -28.20 -30.69
N ARG A 149 6.25 -27.86 -30.61
CA ARG A 149 7.02 -27.73 -29.38
C ARG A 149 7.42 -26.28 -29.15
N MET A 150 7.44 -25.88 -27.88
CA MET A 150 7.76 -24.50 -27.51
C MET A 150 9.22 -24.15 -27.81
N VAL A 151 9.41 -23.09 -28.59
CA VAL A 151 10.73 -22.49 -28.87
C VAL A 151 10.97 -21.34 -27.90
N VAL A 152 12.12 -21.33 -27.23
CA VAL A 152 12.49 -20.32 -26.23
C VAL A 152 13.79 -19.66 -26.65
N CYS A 153 13.74 -18.34 -26.83
CA CYS A 153 14.90 -17.48 -27.03
C CYS A 153 15.17 -16.64 -25.78
N ARG A 154 16.43 -16.56 -25.36
CA ARG A 154 16.89 -15.75 -24.23
C ARG A 154 17.72 -14.58 -24.74
N MET A 155 17.10 -13.41 -24.73
CA MET A 155 17.73 -12.14 -25.11
C MET A 155 18.06 -11.30 -23.86
N THR A 156 19.23 -10.68 -23.84
CA THR A 156 19.71 -9.77 -22.79
C THR A 156 19.78 -8.35 -23.36
N LEU A 157 18.79 -7.53 -23.05
CA LEU A 157 18.75 -6.14 -23.47
C LEU A 157 19.75 -5.31 -22.66
N MET A 158 20.74 -4.73 -23.33
CA MET A 158 21.70 -3.84 -22.70
C MET A 158 21.09 -2.44 -22.54
N VAL A 159 20.53 -2.18 -21.36
CA VAL A 159 20.03 -0.85 -21.01
C VAL A 159 21.22 0.04 -20.63
N CYS A 160 21.55 1.01 -21.48
CA CYS A 160 22.38 2.14 -21.08
C CYS A 160 21.60 2.92 -20.03
N LYS A 161 21.87 2.64 -18.75
CA LYS A 161 21.31 3.41 -17.64
C LYS A 161 21.61 4.88 -17.92
N LYS A 162 20.58 5.67 -18.22
CA LYS A 162 20.63 7.10 -17.91
C LYS A 162 21.13 7.16 -16.47
N LYS A 163 22.24 7.88 -16.23
CA LYS A 163 22.70 8.16 -14.86
C LYS A 163 21.44 8.50 -14.09
N ARG A 164 21.12 7.70 -13.06
CA ARG A 164 20.06 8.03 -12.11
C ARG A 164 20.28 9.50 -11.80
N SER A 165 19.31 10.36 -12.11
CA SER A 165 19.27 11.66 -11.48
C SER A 165 19.51 11.38 -10.01
N GLU A 166 20.52 12.02 -9.43
CA GLU A 166 20.73 11.95 -7.99
C GLU A 166 19.36 12.13 -7.37
N ILE A 167 18.89 11.11 -6.63
CA ILE A 167 17.74 11.30 -5.78
C ILE A 167 18.21 12.44 -4.88
N GLU A 168 17.67 13.64 -5.09
CA GLU A 168 17.99 14.79 -4.28
C GLU A 168 17.41 14.49 -2.91
N ILE A 169 18.20 13.82 -2.07
CA ILE A 169 17.79 13.47 -0.73
C ILE A 169 17.71 14.79 0.02
N GLU A 170 16.48 15.26 0.21
CA GLU A 170 16.15 16.52 0.86
C GLU A 170 16.94 16.66 2.17
N LYS A 171 17.84 17.64 2.20
CA LYS A 171 18.74 17.91 3.32
C LYS A 171 17.91 18.43 4.50
N LYS A 172 17.74 17.63 5.55
CA LYS A 172 16.95 18.02 6.73
C LYS A 172 17.75 18.80 7.76
N THR A 173 17.09 19.72 8.44
CA THR A 173 17.66 20.49 9.54
C THR A 173 17.92 19.60 10.76
N LYS A 174 19.06 19.75 11.43
CA LYS A 174 19.47 18.90 12.58
C LYS A 174 18.78 19.29 13.90
N TRP A 175 17.44 19.29 13.94
CA TRP A 175 16.63 19.76 15.07
C TRP A 175 16.89 19.05 16.42
N TRP A 176 17.45 17.84 16.41
CA TRP A 176 17.80 17.12 17.65
C TRP A 176 18.86 17.84 18.49
N LYS A 177 19.68 18.71 17.87
CA LYS A 177 20.69 19.52 18.57
C LYS A 177 20.08 20.52 19.56
N LEU A 178 18.81 20.92 19.39
CA LEU A 178 18.08 21.74 20.38
C LEU A 178 17.87 21.03 21.73
N LYS A 179 18.33 19.77 21.90
CA LYS A 179 18.43 19.11 23.22
C LYS A 179 19.47 19.75 24.12
N LYS A 180 20.50 20.37 23.54
CA LYS A 180 21.48 21.13 24.31
C LYS A 180 20.94 22.53 24.57
N GLU A 181 21.09 22.99 25.79
CA GLU A 181 20.59 24.30 26.25
C GLU A 181 21.31 25.43 25.51
N ASP A 182 22.63 25.35 25.39
CA ASP A 182 23.47 26.29 24.62
C ASP A 182 22.98 26.48 23.18
N CYS A 183 22.62 25.38 22.50
CA CYS A 183 22.11 25.45 21.12
C CYS A 183 20.70 26.06 21.03
N CYS A 184 19.87 25.94 22.08
CA CYS A 184 18.55 26.59 22.12
C CYS A 184 18.71 28.08 22.41
N GLU A 185 19.64 28.49 23.26
CA GLU A 185 19.95 29.91 23.49
C GLU A 185 20.55 30.59 22.26
N GLU A 186 21.52 29.95 21.60
CA GLU A 186 22.10 30.46 20.36
C GLU A 186 21.04 30.60 19.26
N PHE A 187 20.14 29.61 19.16
CA PHE A 187 19.01 29.66 18.23
C PHE A 187 18.05 30.83 18.55
N ARG A 188 17.70 31.04 19.82
CA ARG A 188 16.87 32.18 20.25
C ARG A 188 17.52 33.51 19.91
N GLN A 189 18.82 33.64 20.16
CA GLN A 189 19.56 34.87 19.92
C GLN A 189 19.65 35.20 18.42
N LYS A 190 20.00 34.21 17.60
CA LYS A 190 20.06 34.39 16.13
C LYS A 190 18.69 34.61 15.51
N LEU A 191 17.64 34.01 16.07
CA LEU A 191 16.27 34.30 15.63
C LEU A 191 15.88 35.75 15.95
N ARG A 192 16.20 36.25 17.15
CA ARG A 192 15.99 37.67 17.50
C ARG A 192 16.78 38.61 16.59
N GLN A 193 18.01 38.26 16.23
CA GLN A 193 18.80 39.05 15.28
C GLN A 193 18.19 39.04 13.87
N ALA A 194 17.70 37.89 13.40
CA ALA A 194 17.03 37.78 12.11
C ALA A 194 15.73 38.60 12.04
N LEU A 195 15.10 38.86 13.19
CA LEU A 195 13.90 39.69 13.34
C LEU A 195 14.22 41.16 13.66
N GLY A 196 15.46 41.61 13.43
CA GLY A 196 15.85 43.02 13.64
C GLY A 196 15.85 43.46 15.11
N GLY A 197 16.02 42.53 16.05
CA GLY A 197 16.01 42.81 17.50
C GLY A 197 14.61 42.81 18.13
N GLN A 198 13.55 42.59 17.35
CA GLN A 198 12.20 42.43 17.89
C GLN A 198 12.05 41.07 18.61
N VAL A 199 11.35 41.09 19.74
CA VAL A 199 11.01 39.87 20.50
C VAL A 199 9.79 39.16 19.90
N VAL A 200 9.02 39.87 19.07
CA VAL A 200 7.75 39.43 18.50
C VAL A 200 8.01 38.76 17.14
N LEU A 201 7.42 37.60 16.93
CA LEU A 201 7.47 36.91 15.64
C LEU A 201 6.59 37.66 14.61
N PRO A 202 6.94 37.63 13.32
CA PRO A 202 6.10 38.22 12.28
C PRO A 202 4.67 37.71 12.37
N ASP A 203 3.70 38.54 12.07
CA ASP A 203 2.29 38.16 12.20
C ASP A 203 1.87 37.11 11.17
N ASP A 204 2.62 36.90 10.10
CA ASP A 204 2.33 35.97 9.01
C ASP A 204 2.99 34.58 9.18
N TRP A 205 2.29 33.51 8.77
CA TRP A 205 2.79 32.14 8.89
C TRP A 205 3.97 31.85 7.96
N GLU A 206 3.87 32.23 6.68
CA GLU A 206 4.87 31.88 5.67
C GLU A 206 6.21 32.54 6.02
N THR A 207 6.15 33.82 6.36
CA THR A 207 7.32 34.61 6.80
C THR A 207 7.95 34.02 8.06
N THR A 208 7.14 33.69 9.07
CA THR A 208 7.64 33.12 10.33
C THR A 208 8.24 31.73 10.13
N ALA A 209 7.58 30.88 9.35
CA ALA A 209 8.05 29.53 9.04
C ALA A 209 9.37 29.56 8.25
N GLU A 210 9.50 30.47 7.28
CA GLU A 210 10.74 30.65 6.52
C GLU A 210 11.90 31.11 7.40
N VAL A 211 11.69 32.14 8.22
CA VAL A 211 12.72 32.67 9.15
C VAL A 211 13.17 31.59 10.15
N ILE A 212 12.24 30.79 10.69
CA ILE A 212 12.55 29.67 11.58
C ILE A 212 13.38 28.60 10.86
N ARG A 213 13.00 28.22 9.63
CA ARG A 213 13.71 27.20 8.84
C ARG A 213 15.11 27.67 8.47
N GLU A 214 15.26 28.92 8.04
CA GLU A 214 16.56 29.48 7.66
C GLU A 214 17.49 29.60 8.87
N THR A 215 16.97 30.12 10.00
CA THR A 215 17.72 30.19 11.25
C THR A 215 18.12 28.79 11.72
N GLY A 216 17.22 27.81 11.65
CA GLY A 216 17.50 26.42 11.99
C GLY A 216 18.62 25.81 11.15
N ARG A 217 18.61 26.05 9.82
CA ARG A 217 19.67 25.61 8.91
C ARG A 217 21.02 26.26 9.23
N LYS A 218 21.03 27.57 9.52
CA LYS A 218 22.25 28.32 9.87
C LYS A 218 22.86 27.89 11.21
N VAL A 219 22.05 27.65 12.24
CA VAL A 219 22.52 27.31 13.59
C VAL A 219 22.82 25.83 13.76
N LEU A 220 21.92 24.96 13.32
CA LEU A 220 21.99 23.52 13.61
C LEU A 220 22.71 22.75 12.49
N GLY A 221 22.78 23.34 11.29
CA GLY A 221 23.27 22.70 10.08
C GLY A 221 22.27 21.68 9.51
N VAL A 222 22.60 21.16 8.33
CA VAL A 222 21.81 20.15 7.61
C VAL A 222 22.46 18.76 7.66
N SER A 223 21.66 17.70 7.59
CA SER A 223 22.15 16.32 7.51
C SER A 223 22.86 16.04 6.19
N SER A 224 23.98 15.33 6.23
CA SER A 224 24.58 14.68 5.06
C SER A 224 23.65 13.53 4.65
N GLY A 225 22.99 13.62 3.50
CA GLY A 225 21.89 12.75 3.05
C GLY A 225 22.20 11.26 2.86
N ARG A 226 23.18 10.66 3.55
CA ARG A 226 23.39 9.20 3.54
C ARG A 226 22.49 8.52 4.56
N ARG A 227 21.43 7.89 4.07
CA ARG A 227 20.72 6.85 4.81
C ARG A 227 21.53 5.55 4.72
N LYS A 228 21.78 4.89 5.84
CA LYS A 228 22.12 3.46 5.83
C LYS A 228 20.85 2.73 5.40
N GLU A 229 20.92 1.92 4.35
CA GLU A 229 19.82 1.05 3.95
C GLU A 229 19.63 -0.02 5.03
N ASP A 230 18.50 0.01 5.74
CA ASP A 230 17.98 -1.17 6.42
C ASP A 230 17.32 -2.04 5.34
N LYS A 231 17.99 -3.14 4.98
CA LYS A 231 17.48 -4.15 4.07
C LYS A 231 16.77 -5.22 4.87
N GLU A 232 15.45 -5.12 4.96
CA GLU A 232 14.61 -6.31 5.16
C GLU A 232 13.69 -6.43 3.96
N THR A 233 13.84 -7.55 3.25
CA THR A 233 13.19 -7.78 1.96
C THR A 233 12.08 -8.78 2.16
N TRP A 234 10.92 -8.45 1.64
CA TRP A 234 9.61 -9.04 1.93
C TRP A 234 9.40 -10.54 1.55
N TRP A 235 10.27 -11.17 0.76
CA TRP A 235 10.12 -12.59 0.37
C TRP A 235 10.82 -13.57 1.34
N TRP A 236 10.95 -13.18 2.61
CA TRP A 236 11.78 -13.86 3.61
C TRP A 236 11.00 -14.94 4.35
N ASN A 237 11.46 -16.20 4.27
CA ASN A 237 10.96 -17.30 5.09
C ASN A 237 12.16 -18.09 5.68
N GLU A 238 11.93 -18.90 6.71
CA GLU A 238 13.01 -19.63 7.42
C GLU A 238 13.78 -20.57 6.48
N GLU A 239 13.09 -21.19 5.51
CA GLU A 239 13.70 -22.07 4.51
C GLU A 239 14.68 -21.33 3.59
N VAL A 240 14.30 -20.14 3.10
CA VAL A 240 15.15 -19.27 2.29
C VAL A 240 16.35 -18.74 3.11
N GLN A 241 16.15 -18.46 4.39
CA GLN A 241 17.22 -18.00 5.28
C GLN A 241 18.29 -19.08 5.50
N ASP A 242 17.88 -20.31 5.80
CA ASP A 242 18.77 -21.47 5.98
C ASP A 242 19.53 -21.80 4.68
N SER A 243 18.83 -21.85 3.55
CA SER A 243 19.43 -22.08 2.23
C SER A 243 20.47 -21.00 1.84
N ILE A 244 20.24 -19.73 2.21
CA ILE A 244 21.21 -18.64 1.97
C ILE A 244 22.42 -18.74 2.90
N GLN A 245 22.24 -19.14 4.17
CA GLN A 245 23.34 -19.34 5.12
C GLN A 245 24.26 -20.47 4.67
N ARG A 246 23.70 -21.62 4.25
CA ARG A 246 24.46 -22.76 3.71
C ARG A 246 25.27 -22.37 2.47
N LYS A 247 24.66 -21.61 1.54
CA LYS A 247 25.37 -21.08 0.37
C LYS A 247 26.53 -20.16 0.76
N ARG A 248 26.39 -19.34 1.80
CA ARG A 248 27.47 -18.44 2.28
C ARG A 248 28.64 -19.21 2.90
N LEU A 249 28.36 -20.29 3.63
CA LEU A 249 29.38 -21.17 4.19
C LEU A 249 30.16 -21.91 3.08
N ALA A 250 29.45 -22.47 2.10
CA ALA A 250 30.09 -23.11 0.94
C ALA A 250 30.92 -22.12 0.10
N LYS A 251 30.46 -20.86 -0.03
CA LYS A 251 31.24 -19.81 -0.70
C LYS A 251 32.54 -19.49 0.05
N LYS A 252 32.50 -19.40 1.39
CA LYS A 252 33.70 -19.17 2.20
C LYS A 252 34.72 -20.30 2.06
N LYS A 253 34.26 -21.56 2.03
CA LYS A 253 35.13 -22.73 1.76
C LYS A 253 35.76 -22.66 0.37
N TRP A 254 34.99 -22.31 -0.66
CA TRP A 254 35.52 -22.13 -2.01
C TRP A 254 36.51 -20.96 -2.13
N ASP A 255 36.22 -19.83 -1.46
CA ASP A 255 37.09 -18.65 -1.49
C ASP A 255 38.47 -18.91 -0.82
N MET A 256 38.54 -19.84 0.15
CA MET A 256 39.80 -20.24 0.80
C MET A 256 40.62 -21.24 -0.03
N ASP A 257 40.04 -22.37 -0.42
CA ASP A 257 40.83 -23.48 -0.97
C ASP A 257 40.82 -23.53 -2.51
N ARG A 258 39.91 -22.79 -3.18
CA ARG A 258 39.74 -22.68 -4.65
C ARG A 258 39.74 -24.00 -5.43
N THR A 259 39.39 -25.12 -4.79
CA THR A 259 39.26 -26.44 -5.42
C THR A 259 37.98 -26.56 -6.27
N GLU A 260 37.99 -27.44 -7.28
CA GLU A 260 36.85 -27.62 -8.19
C GLU A 260 35.65 -28.30 -7.48
N GLU A 261 35.91 -29.12 -6.46
CA GLU A 261 34.88 -29.74 -5.61
C GLU A 261 34.10 -28.69 -4.80
N ASN A 262 34.80 -27.76 -4.14
CA ASN A 262 34.17 -26.65 -3.40
C ASN A 262 33.43 -25.68 -4.34
N ARG A 263 33.91 -25.52 -5.58
CA ARG A 263 33.22 -24.75 -6.62
C ARG A 263 31.90 -25.39 -7.04
N GLN A 264 31.88 -26.72 -7.13
CA GLN A 264 30.69 -27.49 -7.49
C GLN A 264 29.64 -27.46 -6.36
N GLU A 265 30.07 -27.65 -5.10
CA GLU A 265 29.19 -27.55 -3.91
C GLU A 265 28.54 -26.16 -3.81
N TYR A 266 29.32 -25.09 -4.03
CA TYR A 266 28.79 -23.73 -4.06
C TYR A 266 27.78 -23.51 -5.20
N LYS A 267 28.02 -24.04 -6.40
CA LYS A 267 27.08 -23.94 -7.55
C LYS A 267 25.77 -24.67 -7.27
N GLU A 268 25.82 -25.84 -6.66
CA GLU A 268 24.63 -26.63 -6.33
C GLU A 268 23.74 -25.93 -5.29
N LEU A 269 24.34 -25.40 -4.22
CA LEU A 269 23.64 -24.59 -3.23
C LEU A 269 23.12 -23.27 -3.80
N GLN A 270 23.82 -22.68 -4.77
CA GLN A 270 23.34 -21.49 -5.49
C GLN A 270 22.10 -21.80 -6.35
N CYS A 271 22.06 -22.95 -7.02
CA CYS A 271 20.89 -23.40 -7.78
C CYS A 271 19.69 -23.72 -6.86
N ARG A 272 19.96 -24.31 -5.68
CA ARG A 272 18.93 -24.61 -4.68
C ARG A 272 18.25 -23.36 -4.13
N VAL A 273 19.03 -22.34 -3.76
CA VAL A 273 18.52 -21.02 -3.34
C VAL A 273 17.65 -20.38 -4.43
N LYS A 274 18.07 -20.45 -5.71
CA LYS A 274 17.28 -19.89 -6.82
C LYS A 274 15.91 -20.56 -6.97
N ARG A 275 15.82 -21.88 -6.76
CA ARG A 275 14.56 -22.65 -6.84
C ARG A 275 13.61 -22.30 -5.70
N GLU A 276 14.11 -22.18 -4.47
CA GLU A 276 13.28 -21.85 -3.30
C GLU A 276 12.74 -20.42 -3.37
N VAL A 277 13.56 -19.47 -3.84
CA VAL A 277 13.12 -18.07 -4.08
C VAL A 277 12.06 -18.00 -5.19
N SER A 278 12.12 -18.87 -6.20
CA SER A 278 11.11 -18.93 -7.26
C SER A 278 9.78 -19.51 -6.76
N LYS A 279 9.83 -20.59 -5.98
CA LYS A 279 8.64 -21.21 -5.36
C LYS A 279 7.92 -20.25 -4.41
N ALA A 280 8.67 -19.50 -3.60
CA ALA A 280 8.12 -18.49 -2.70
C ALA A 280 7.44 -17.33 -3.45
N LYS A 281 7.93 -16.96 -4.63
CA LYS A 281 7.31 -15.93 -5.48
C LYS A 281 6.05 -16.41 -6.17
N GLN A 282 6.01 -17.66 -6.64
CA GLN A 282 4.89 -18.18 -7.43
C GLN A 282 3.64 -18.45 -6.57
N LYS A 283 3.83 -18.92 -5.33
CA LYS A 283 2.74 -19.17 -4.38
C LYS A 283 1.99 -17.91 -3.94
N ALA A 284 2.56 -16.72 -4.12
CA ALA A 284 1.97 -15.44 -3.71
C ALA A 284 1.13 -14.76 -4.81
N TYR A 285 1.20 -15.21 -6.07
CA TYR A 285 0.50 -14.56 -7.19
C TYR A 285 -0.81 -15.26 -7.58
N ASP A 286 -1.02 -16.53 -7.22
CA ASP A 286 -2.18 -17.33 -7.64
C ASP A 286 -3.46 -17.08 -6.81
N GLU A 287 -3.42 -16.31 -5.71
CA GLU A 287 -4.60 -16.01 -4.89
C GLU A 287 -5.24 -14.63 -5.17
N LEU A 288 -4.66 -13.81 -6.07
CA LEU A 288 -5.07 -12.41 -6.25
C LEU A 288 -5.97 -12.13 -7.47
N TYR A 289 -6.08 -13.05 -8.44
CA TYR A 289 -6.83 -12.80 -9.69
C TYR A 289 -8.23 -13.41 -9.79
N THR A 290 -8.69 -14.14 -8.78
CA THR A 290 -9.99 -14.85 -8.82
C THR A 290 -11.13 -14.19 -8.04
N ARG A 291 -11.08 -12.88 -7.76
CA ARG A 291 -12.17 -12.16 -7.05
C ARG A 291 -12.38 -10.69 -7.45
N LEU A 292 -12.15 -10.32 -8.70
CA LEU A 292 -12.50 -8.98 -9.18
C LEU A 292 -13.30 -9.05 -10.48
N ASP A 293 -14.55 -9.48 -10.37
CA ASP A 293 -15.55 -9.14 -11.38
C ASP A 293 -16.90 -8.82 -10.72
N THR A 294 -17.29 -7.56 -10.75
CA THR A 294 -18.48 -7.12 -11.51
C THR A 294 -18.68 -5.60 -11.40
N ARG A 295 -18.83 -4.98 -12.58
CA ARG A 295 -19.20 -3.58 -12.81
C ARG A 295 -20.72 -3.45 -12.74
N GLU A 296 -21.29 -3.13 -11.59
CA GLU A 296 -22.67 -2.60 -11.54
C GLU A 296 -23.06 -1.89 -10.23
N GLY A 297 -22.26 -1.96 -9.17
CA GLY A 297 -22.60 -1.31 -7.87
C GLY A 297 -22.12 0.13 -7.67
N GLU A 298 -21.48 0.76 -8.65
CA GLU A 298 -20.71 2.01 -8.43
C GLU A 298 -21.44 3.31 -8.81
N LYS A 299 -22.72 3.26 -9.22
CA LYS A 299 -23.43 4.43 -9.79
C LYS A 299 -24.61 5.02 -8.99
N ASP A 300 -25.01 4.45 -7.86
CA ASP A 300 -26.19 4.95 -7.11
C ASP A 300 -25.91 5.63 -5.76
N LEU A 301 -24.65 5.86 -5.38
CA LEU A 301 -24.33 6.53 -4.11
C LEU A 301 -24.30 8.08 -4.19
N TYR A 302 -24.40 8.66 -5.38
CA TYR A 302 -24.13 10.10 -5.61
C TYR A 302 -25.35 11.01 -5.80
N ARG A 303 -26.57 10.54 -5.52
CA ARG A 303 -27.80 11.35 -5.75
C ARG A 303 -28.64 11.69 -4.51
N LEU A 304 -28.34 11.14 -3.34
CA LEU A 304 -29.13 11.35 -2.12
C LEU A 304 -28.51 12.36 -1.13
N THR A 305 -27.22 12.68 -1.24
CA THR A 305 -26.51 13.51 -0.26
C THR A 305 -26.69 15.03 -0.46
N ARG A 306 -27.07 15.47 -1.68
CA ARG A 306 -27.21 16.91 -2.00
C ARG A 306 -28.54 17.55 -1.58
N GLN A 307 -29.45 16.79 -0.98
CA GLN A 307 -30.78 17.28 -0.62
C GLN A 307 -30.94 17.66 0.86
N ARG A 308 -29.96 17.33 1.72
CA ARG A 308 -30.01 17.60 3.18
C ARG A 308 -29.19 18.80 3.65
N ASP A 309 -28.24 19.28 2.84
CA ASP A 309 -27.41 20.46 3.18
C ASP A 309 -28.18 21.79 3.20
N ARG A 310 -29.42 21.83 2.69
CA ARG A 310 -30.22 23.05 2.64
C ARG A 310 -31.04 23.34 3.90
N ASP A 311 -31.17 22.37 4.81
CA ASP A 311 -32.08 22.48 5.96
C ASP A 311 -31.37 22.80 7.30
N GLY A 312 -30.04 22.87 7.34
CA GLY A 312 -29.27 23.32 8.51
C GLY A 312 -29.25 24.84 8.65
N LYS A 313 -30.39 25.47 8.98
CA LYS A 313 -30.46 26.94 9.16
C LYS A 313 -29.73 27.41 10.42
N ASP A 314 -28.79 28.33 10.17
CA ASP A 314 -28.09 29.29 11.02
C ASP A 314 -28.49 29.37 12.50
N VAL A 315 -27.58 28.90 13.36
CA VAL A 315 -27.38 29.51 14.68
C VAL A 315 -25.97 30.10 14.67
N GLN A 316 -25.86 31.40 14.37
CA GLN A 316 -24.60 32.15 14.54
C GLN A 316 -24.30 32.28 16.04
N GLN A 317 -23.73 31.22 16.63
CA GLN A 317 -23.11 31.32 17.94
C GLN A 317 -21.81 32.13 17.81
N LYS A 318 -21.71 33.23 18.57
CA LYS A 318 -20.45 33.99 18.68
C LYS A 318 -19.40 33.09 19.32
N VAL A 319 -18.33 32.82 18.59
CA VAL A 319 -17.18 32.07 19.11
C VAL A 319 -16.18 33.03 19.73
N ASP A 320 -15.83 32.80 20.99
CA ASP A 320 -14.84 33.60 21.73
C ASP A 320 -13.44 33.49 21.13
N LYS A 321 -12.63 34.55 21.30
CA LYS A 321 -11.21 34.53 20.92
C LYS A 321 -10.42 33.48 21.73
N ILE A 322 -9.42 32.89 21.10
CA ILE A 322 -8.48 31.94 21.71
C ILE A 322 -7.58 32.66 22.69
N ARG A 323 -7.54 32.17 23.93
CA ARG A 323 -6.71 32.71 25.00
C ARG A 323 -5.32 32.07 25.00
N LYS A 324 -4.29 32.84 25.39
CA LYS A 324 -2.90 32.36 25.53
C LYS A 324 -2.79 31.11 26.41
N ASP A 325 -3.61 31.01 27.46
CA ASP A 325 -3.59 29.86 28.38
C ASP A 325 -4.00 28.54 27.72
N GLU A 326 -4.94 28.58 26.76
CA GLU A 326 -5.38 27.40 26.02
C GLU A 326 -4.25 26.87 25.14
N VAL A 327 -3.55 27.79 24.45
CA VAL A 327 -2.36 27.48 23.64
C VAL A 327 -1.23 26.94 24.52
N ARG A 328 -0.99 27.55 25.69
CA ARG A 328 0.03 27.08 26.64
C ARG A 328 -0.28 25.67 27.15
N LYS A 329 -1.54 25.37 27.48
CA LYS A 329 -1.99 24.03 27.88
C LYS A 329 -1.81 23.01 26.74
N ALA A 330 -2.18 23.37 25.52
CA ALA A 330 -2.00 22.51 24.34
C ALA A 330 -0.51 22.23 24.07
N LEU A 331 0.35 23.26 24.14
CA LEU A 331 1.78 23.15 23.90
C LEU A 331 2.49 22.27 24.94
N LYS A 332 2.10 22.36 26.21
CA LYS A 332 2.60 21.48 27.29
C LYS A 332 2.25 20.01 27.04
N ARG A 333 1.05 19.71 26.53
CA ARG A 333 0.60 18.34 26.23
C ARG A 333 1.30 17.70 25.02
N MET A 334 1.87 18.48 24.11
CA MET A 334 2.55 17.94 22.93
C MET A 334 3.85 17.21 23.30
N LYS A 335 4.02 15.96 22.83
CA LYS A 335 5.26 15.18 23.06
C LYS A 335 6.39 15.64 22.13
N SER A 336 7.59 15.78 22.68
CA SER A 336 8.81 16.11 21.92
C SER A 336 9.38 14.87 21.22
N GLY A 337 10.12 15.05 20.11
CA GLY A 337 10.80 13.94 19.41
C GLY A 337 9.92 13.13 18.44
N LYS A 338 8.77 13.68 18.03
CA LYS A 338 7.92 13.09 16.99
C LYS A 338 8.40 13.46 15.58
N ALA A 339 8.09 12.60 14.61
CA ALA A 339 8.42 12.84 13.20
C ALA A 339 7.69 14.07 12.67
N VAL A 340 8.45 14.98 12.05
CA VAL A 340 7.95 16.25 11.51
C VAL A 340 7.15 16.06 10.23
N GLY A 341 6.20 16.96 9.99
CA GLY A 341 5.46 17.07 8.75
C GLY A 341 6.30 17.70 7.63
N PRO A 342 5.67 18.02 6.49
CA PRO A 342 6.33 18.67 5.35
C PRO A 342 6.88 20.06 5.64
N ASP A 343 6.37 20.72 6.68
CA ASP A 343 6.80 22.04 7.16
C ASP A 343 8.21 22.04 7.79
N ASP A 344 8.74 20.86 8.14
CA ASP A 344 10.03 20.67 8.84
C ASP A 344 10.18 21.50 10.12
N ILE A 345 9.07 21.87 10.79
CA ILE A 345 9.08 22.61 12.06
C ILE A 345 8.65 21.67 13.20
N PRO A 346 9.58 21.26 14.09
CA PRO A 346 9.22 20.43 15.23
C PRO A 346 8.56 21.26 16.34
N VAL A 347 7.67 20.62 17.12
CA VAL A 347 7.10 21.17 18.38
C VAL A 347 8.17 21.78 19.29
N LYS A 348 9.38 21.21 19.24
CA LYS A 348 10.49 21.64 20.06
C LYS A 348 10.91 23.09 19.80
N VAL A 349 10.75 23.60 18.57
CA VAL A 349 11.00 25.00 18.26
C VAL A 349 10.05 25.88 19.08
N TRP A 350 8.75 25.60 19.04
CA TRP A 350 7.74 26.32 19.82
C TRP A 350 8.00 26.26 21.33
N LYS A 351 8.45 25.11 21.84
CA LYS A 351 8.86 24.97 23.26
C LYS A 351 10.12 25.78 23.59
N CYS A 352 11.10 25.83 22.68
CA CYS A 352 12.30 26.63 22.87
C CYS A 352 11.93 28.13 22.84
N LEU A 353 10.99 28.58 22.01
CA LEU A 353 10.62 30.00 21.94
C LEU A 353 9.79 30.51 23.12
N GLY A 354 9.17 29.62 23.91
CA GLY A 354 8.50 29.99 25.16
C GLY A 354 7.31 30.92 24.94
N GLU A 355 7.25 32.05 25.67
CA GLU A 355 6.11 32.98 25.61
C GLU A 355 5.96 33.65 24.23
N ALA A 356 7.06 33.99 23.54
CA ALA A 356 6.98 34.57 22.19
C ALA A 356 6.24 33.63 21.20
N ALA A 357 6.44 32.31 21.34
CA ALA A 357 5.68 31.34 20.57
C ALA A 357 4.20 31.31 20.97
N VAL A 358 3.87 31.39 22.26
CA VAL A 358 2.47 31.40 22.72
C VAL A 358 1.75 32.62 22.17
N GLU A 359 2.39 33.80 22.15
CA GLU A 359 1.81 35.03 21.61
C GLU A 359 1.52 34.93 20.11
N PHE A 360 2.53 34.52 19.33
CA PHE A 360 2.40 34.32 17.90
C PHE A 360 1.35 33.27 17.56
N LEU A 361 1.41 32.09 18.19
CA LEU A 361 0.45 31.02 17.94
C LEU A 361 -0.97 31.45 18.30
N THR A 362 -1.15 32.24 19.36
CA THR A 362 -2.47 32.78 19.72
C THR A 362 -2.98 33.78 18.67
N SER A 363 -2.13 34.68 18.17
CA SER A 363 -2.46 35.61 17.08
C SER A 363 -2.87 34.84 15.81
N LEU A 364 -2.02 33.89 15.40
CA LEU A 364 -2.24 33.04 14.23
C LEU A 364 -3.55 32.25 14.34
N PHE A 365 -3.80 31.60 15.47
CA PHE A 365 -5.00 30.79 15.71
C PHE A 365 -6.27 31.64 15.71
N ASN A 366 -6.22 32.85 16.28
CA ASN A 366 -7.35 33.78 16.18
C ASN A 366 -7.59 34.26 14.75
N ARG A 367 -6.53 34.50 13.97
CA ARG A 367 -6.68 34.85 12.56
C ARG A 367 -7.30 33.72 11.74
N VAL A 368 -6.85 32.48 11.92
CA VAL A 368 -7.44 31.30 11.26
C VAL A 368 -8.92 31.16 11.64
N LEU A 369 -9.25 31.41 12.90
CA LEU A 369 -10.64 31.39 13.36
C LEU A 369 -11.44 32.54 12.69
N GLU A 370 -10.92 33.76 12.64
CA GLU A 370 -11.58 34.93 12.03
C GLU A 370 -11.75 34.81 10.51
N SER A 371 -10.74 34.32 9.80
CA SER A 371 -10.74 34.16 8.34
C SER A 371 -11.45 32.90 7.87
N GLU A 372 -11.70 31.95 8.78
CA GLU A 372 -12.19 30.59 8.48
C GLU A 372 -11.28 29.82 7.50
N LYS A 373 -10.01 30.24 7.37
CA LYS A 373 -9.05 29.70 6.40
C LYS A 373 -7.71 29.40 7.05
N MET A 374 -7.20 28.20 6.81
CA MET A 374 -5.88 27.78 7.26
C MET A 374 -4.76 28.14 6.26
N PRO A 375 -3.49 28.17 6.72
CA PRO A 375 -2.34 28.26 5.81
C PRO A 375 -2.28 27.08 4.83
N GLU A 376 -1.99 27.37 3.55
CA GLU A 376 -1.91 26.36 2.49
C GLU A 376 -0.84 25.29 2.75
N GLU A 377 0.27 25.65 3.43
CA GLU A 377 1.33 24.71 3.78
C GLU A 377 0.85 23.58 4.71
N TRP A 378 -0.18 23.83 5.52
CA TRP A 378 -0.76 22.83 6.43
C TRP A 378 -1.59 21.77 5.71
N ARG A 379 -2.04 22.05 4.47
CA ARG A 379 -2.83 21.11 3.65
C ARG A 379 -2.00 19.95 3.10
N ARG A 380 -0.67 20.08 3.12
CA ARG A 380 0.26 19.04 2.66
C ARG A 380 0.59 18.04 3.75
N SER A 381 0.56 16.76 3.39
CA SER A 381 0.88 15.66 4.31
C SER A 381 1.72 14.57 3.64
N VAL A 382 2.48 13.82 4.44
CA VAL A 382 3.25 12.67 3.96
C VAL A 382 2.70 11.40 4.61
N LEU A 383 2.19 10.47 3.81
CA LEU A 383 1.75 9.16 4.27
C LEU A 383 2.94 8.20 4.33
N VAL A 384 3.15 7.61 5.50
CA VAL A 384 4.15 6.56 5.71
C VAL A 384 3.43 5.24 6.00
N PRO A 385 3.53 4.23 5.13
CA PRO A 385 2.93 2.93 5.37
C PRO A 385 3.74 2.17 6.43
N ILE A 386 3.08 1.75 7.51
CA ILE A 386 3.68 0.93 8.56
C ILE A 386 3.03 -0.45 8.50
N PHE A 387 3.85 -1.49 8.34
CA PHE A 387 3.34 -2.85 8.30
C PHE A 387 2.77 -3.26 9.67
N LYS A 388 1.59 -3.90 9.68
CA LYS A 388 0.90 -4.33 10.92
C LYS A 388 1.51 -5.59 11.55
N ASN A 389 2.66 -6.06 11.06
CA ASN A 389 3.34 -7.29 11.48
C ASN A 389 2.43 -8.54 11.41
N LYS A 390 1.44 -8.53 10.52
CA LYS A 390 0.47 -9.61 10.33
C LYS A 390 0.06 -9.71 8.86
N GLY A 391 -0.03 -10.94 8.37
CA GLY A 391 -0.44 -11.25 7.00
C GLY A 391 0.65 -10.96 5.98
N ASP A 392 0.22 -10.81 4.74
CA ASP A 392 1.06 -10.59 3.57
C ASP A 392 1.48 -9.10 3.45
N VAL A 393 2.77 -8.78 3.51
CA VAL A 393 3.41 -7.45 3.29
C VAL A 393 3.37 -7.02 1.80
N GLN A 394 2.92 -7.84 0.83
CA GLN A 394 2.56 -7.36 -0.51
C GLN A 394 1.15 -6.77 -0.52
N SER A 395 0.27 -7.26 0.35
CA SER A 395 -1.08 -6.75 0.48
C SER A 395 -1.10 -5.38 1.16
N CYS A 396 -1.57 -4.36 0.42
CA CYS A 396 -1.71 -3.00 0.92
C CYS A 396 -2.63 -2.86 2.15
N SER A 397 -3.56 -3.80 2.36
CA SER A 397 -4.49 -3.81 3.51
C SER A 397 -3.80 -4.08 4.85
N ASN A 398 -2.64 -4.75 4.81
CA ASN A 398 -1.84 -5.08 5.98
C ASN A 398 -0.90 -3.94 6.42
N TYR A 399 -0.96 -2.80 5.74
CA TYR A 399 -0.27 -1.59 6.15
C TYR A 399 -1.24 -0.61 6.81
N ARG A 400 -0.72 0.13 7.78
CA ARG A 400 -1.36 1.30 8.37
C ARG A 400 -0.70 2.55 7.79
N GLY A 401 -1.45 3.33 7.01
CA GLY A 401 -0.96 4.58 6.46
C GLY A 401 -0.97 5.69 7.50
N ILE A 402 0.17 6.01 8.11
CA ILE A 402 0.26 7.13 9.06
C ILE A 402 0.52 8.42 8.30
N LYS A 403 -0.36 9.42 8.45
CA LYS A 403 -0.16 10.76 7.89
C LYS A 403 0.70 11.61 8.83
N LEU A 404 1.87 12.01 8.33
CA LEU A 404 2.72 13.03 8.92
C LEU A 404 2.20 14.40 8.45
N MET A 405 1.73 15.19 9.41
CA MET A 405 1.20 16.54 9.20
C MET A 405 2.01 17.56 10.01
N SER A 406 1.83 18.84 9.70
CA SER A 406 2.46 19.93 10.44
C SER A 406 2.21 19.80 11.94
N HIS A 407 3.27 19.99 12.74
CA HIS A 407 3.13 20.00 14.19
C HIS A 407 2.35 21.23 14.69
N THR A 408 2.42 22.35 13.97
CA THR A 408 1.65 23.55 14.28
C THR A 408 0.16 23.32 14.01
N MET A 409 -0.19 22.67 12.89
CA MET A 409 -1.56 22.23 12.63
C MET A 409 -2.08 21.31 13.74
N LYS A 410 -1.28 20.34 14.20
CA LYS A 410 -1.66 19.48 15.34
C LYS A 410 -1.87 20.25 16.63
N LEU A 411 -1.12 21.34 16.84
CA LEU A 411 -1.32 22.20 18.00
C LEU A 411 -2.64 22.95 17.93
N TRP A 412 -2.98 23.49 16.75
CA TRP A 412 -4.29 24.08 16.45
C TRP A 412 -5.43 23.08 16.71
N GLU A 413 -5.32 21.86 16.16
CA GLU A 413 -6.28 20.77 16.35
C GLU A 413 -6.58 20.51 17.83
N ARG A 414 -5.56 20.51 18.69
CA ARG A 414 -5.75 20.29 20.13
C ARG A 414 -6.48 21.43 20.83
N VAL A 415 -6.28 22.67 20.39
CA VAL A 415 -7.00 23.83 20.95
C VAL A 415 -8.47 23.74 20.56
N VAL A 416 -8.75 23.44 19.29
CA VAL A 416 -10.13 23.24 18.79
C VAL A 416 -10.79 22.05 19.50
N GLU A 417 -10.12 20.90 19.58
CA GLU A 417 -10.60 19.72 20.30
C GLU A 417 -11.00 20.05 21.75
N ALA A 418 -10.14 20.77 22.48
CA ALA A 418 -10.41 21.14 23.87
C ALA A 418 -11.62 22.07 24.04
N ARG A 419 -11.97 22.85 23.01
CA ARG A 419 -13.18 23.68 23.01
C ARG A 419 -14.41 22.89 22.62
N LEU A 420 -14.33 22.07 21.57
CA LEU A 420 -15.43 21.24 21.11
C LEU A 420 -15.87 20.24 22.19
N ARG A 421 -14.93 19.68 22.96
CA ARG A 421 -15.23 18.81 24.12
C ARG A 421 -16.04 19.46 25.24
N LYS A 422 -16.14 20.79 25.28
CA LYS A 422 -16.99 21.50 26.24
C LYS A 422 -18.41 21.73 25.72
N VAL A 423 -18.59 21.62 24.41
CA VAL A 423 -19.86 21.86 23.72
C VAL A 423 -20.57 20.55 23.43
N VAL A 424 -19.80 19.54 23.00
CA VAL A 424 -20.32 18.23 22.64
C VAL A 424 -20.19 17.28 23.81
N GLU A 425 -21.33 16.80 24.30
CA GLU A 425 -21.41 15.68 25.21
C GLU A 425 -21.44 14.38 24.39
N ILE A 426 -20.45 13.52 24.60
CA ILE A 426 -20.40 12.18 24.00
C ILE A 426 -20.97 11.21 25.03
N CYS A 427 -21.78 10.26 24.54
CA CYS A 427 -22.44 9.26 25.36
C CYS A 427 -21.47 8.41 26.21
N GLU A 428 -21.96 7.95 27.37
CA GLU A 428 -21.14 7.22 28.32
C GLU A 428 -20.73 5.81 27.83
N GLN A 429 -21.41 5.26 26.84
CA GLN A 429 -21.16 3.94 26.28
C GLN A 429 -19.95 3.92 25.33
N GLN A 430 -19.44 5.09 24.93
CA GLN A 430 -18.19 5.23 24.19
C GLN A 430 -17.02 5.32 25.18
N TYR A 431 -16.24 4.26 25.26
CA TYR A 431 -15.10 4.15 26.17
C TYR A 431 -13.82 4.74 25.57
N ASP A 432 -13.71 4.83 24.23
CA ASP A 432 -12.50 5.36 23.58
C ASP A 432 -12.48 6.90 23.56
N PHE A 433 -11.28 7.47 23.71
CA PHE A 433 -11.00 8.92 23.70
C PHE A 433 -11.81 9.78 24.69
N MET A 434 -12.44 9.16 25.70
CA MET A 434 -13.14 9.85 26.78
C MET A 434 -12.24 10.03 28.02
N PRO A 435 -12.30 11.19 28.68
CA PRO A 435 -11.52 11.41 29.90
C PRO A 435 -11.98 10.43 30.98
N ARG A 436 -11.01 9.80 31.66
CA ARG A 436 -11.22 8.87 32.79
C ARG A 436 -11.89 7.53 32.43
N LYS A 437 -11.91 7.15 31.15
CA LYS A 437 -12.28 5.80 30.69
C LYS A 437 -11.07 5.11 30.07
N SER A 438 -10.87 3.84 30.39
CA SER A 438 -9.82 3.02 29.79
C SER A 438 -10.36 1.71 29.22
N THR A 439 -9.54 1.06 28.38
CA THR A 439 -9.84 -0.27 27.84
C THR A 439 -10.14 -1.29 28.93
N THR A 440 -9.53 -1.13 30.12
CA THR A 440 -9.78 -1.96 31.30
C THR A 440 -11.23 -1.91 31.76
N ASP A 441 -11.89 -0.76 31.67
CA ASP A 441 -13.24 -0.57 32.21
C ASP A 441 -14.25 -1.31 31.34
N ALA A 442 -14.10 -1.20 30.01
CA ALA A 442 -14.91 -1.95 29.05
C ALA A 442 -14.69 -3.47 29.17
N ILE A 443 -13.43 -3.92 29.31
CA ILE A 443 -13.12 -5.34 29.53
C ILE A 443 -13.72 -5.83 30.85
N PHE A 444 -13.62 -5.04 31.92
CA PHE A 444 -14.12 -5.39 33.24
C PHE A 444 -15.65 -5.48 33.26
N ALA A 445 -16.35 -4.52 32.64
CA ALA A 445 -17.81 -4.56 32.49
C ALA A 445 -18.27 -5.81 31.74
N LEU A 446 -17.61 -6.15 30.64
CA LEU A 446 -17.90 -7.38 29.88
C LEU A 446 -17.66 -8.64 30.73
N ARG A 447 -16.56 -8.69 31.49
CA ARG A 447 -16.25 -9.85 32.35
C ARG A 447 -17.27 -10.04 33.47
N ILE A 448 -17.67 -8.98 34.16
CA ILE A 448 -18.73 -9.05 35.19
C ILE A 448 -20.02 -9.56 34.58
N LEU A 449 -20.38 -9.06 33.39
CA LEU A 449 -21.58 -9.52 32.69
C LEU A 449 -21.48 -11.03 32.41
N MET A 450 -20.37 -11.49 31.86
CA MET A 450 -20.16 -12.93 31.59
C MET A 450 -20.19 -13.78 32.86
N GLU A 451 -19.54 -13.34 33.94
CA GLU A 451 -19.52 -14.04 35.24
C GLU A 451 -20.93 -14.15 35.83
N LYS A 452 -21.71 -13.07 35.81
CA LYS A 452 -23.10 -13.06 36.33
C LYS A 452 -24.00 -14.08 35.62
N TYR A 453 -23.89 -14.18 34.30
CA TYR A 453 -24.68 -15.15 33.52
C TYR A 453 -24.12 -16.56 33.66
N ARG A 454 -22.80 -16.68 33.86
CA ARG A 454 -22.14 -17.94 34.19
C ARG A 454 -22.69 -18.54 35.48
N ASP A 455 -22.65 -17.77 36.56
CA ASP A 455 -23.10 -18.18 37.90
C ASP A 455 -24.61 -18.44 37.93
N GLY A 456 -25.37 -17.69 37.12
CA GLY A 456 -26.81 -17.87 36.96
C GLY A 456 -27.24 -19.04 36.07
N GLN A 457 -26.31 -19.79 35.45
CA GLN A 457 -26.59 -20.85 34.46
C GLN A 457 -27.51 -20.41 33.30
N ARG A 458 -27.37 -19.15 32.89
CA ARG A 458 -28.11 -18.54 31.77
C ARG A 458 -27.19 -18.34 30.58
N GLU A 459 -27.75 -18.46 29.39
CA GLU A 459 -27.04 -18.16 28.16
C GLU A 459 -26.82 -16.65 28.03
N LEU A 460 -25.64 -16.27 27.55
CA LEU A 460 -25.33 -14.90 27.16
C LEU A 460 -24.70 -14.93 25.78
N HIS A 461 -25.28 -14.17 24.87
CA HIS A 461 -24.86 -14.08 23.48
C HIS A 461 -24.09 -12.77 23.30
N CYS A 462 -22.84 -12.85 22.84
CA CYS A 462 -21.97 -11.69 22.61
C CYS A 462 -21.51 -11.68 21.15
N VAL A 463 -21.67 -10.55 20.47
CA VAL A 463 -21.15 -10.33 19.12
C VAL A 463 -20.14 -9.20 19.14
N PHE A 464 -18.95 -9.48 18.62
CA PHE A 464 -17.86 -8.53 18.46
C PHE A 464 -17.85 -8.03 17.02
N VAL A 465 -18.24 -6.78 16.81
CA VAL A 465 -18.36 -6.14 15.49
C VAL A 465 -17.13 -5.29 15.20
N ASP A 466 -16.51 -5.51 14.04
CA ASP A 466 -15.38 -4.71 13.51
C ASP A 466 -15.85 -3.94 12.26
N LEU A 467 -15.54 -2.65 12.19
CA LEU A 467 -15.85 -1.81 11.02
C LEU A 467 -14.67 -1.79 10.02
N GLU A 468 -14.95 -2.01 8.74
CA GLU A 468 -13.93 -2.05 7.70
C GLU A 468 -13.31 -0.67 7.44
N LYS A 469 -12.03 -0.50 7.81
CA LYS A 469 -11.27 0.73 7.55
C LYS A 469 -12.07 1.97 7.99
N ALA A 470 -12.64 1.93 9.19
CA ALA A 470 -13.61 2.90 9.69
C ALA A 470 -13.18 4.36 9.42
N TYR A 471 -11.94 4.71 9.76
CA TYR A 471 -11.38 6.06 9.54
C TYR A 471 -11.34 6.48 8.07
N ASP A 472 -11.06 5.56 7.15
CA ASP A 472 -10.88 5.86 5.73
C ASP A 472 -12.21 5.92 4.97
N ARG A 473 -13.29 5.36 5.54
CA ARG A 473 -14.62 5.30 4.91
C ARG A 473 -15.59 6.40 5.35
N VAL A 474 -15.31 7.14 6.43
CA VAL A 474 -16.22 8.21 6.89
C VAL A 474 -16.44 9.27 5.80
N PRO A 475 -17.68 9.49 5.33
CA PRO A 475 -17.98 10.59 4.42
C PRO A 475 -17.86 11.93 5.14
N ARG A 476 -17.30 12.91 4.44
CA ARG A 476 -17.11 14.26 5.00
C ARG A 476 -18.43 14.98 5.23
N GLU A 477 -19.40 14.83 4.33
CA GLU A 477 -20.72 15.46 4.48
C GLU A 477 -21.44 15.00 5.74
N GLU A 478 -21.38 13.70 6.03
CA GLU A 478 -21.95 13.14 7.26
C GLU A 478 -21.26 13.71 8.50
N LEU A 479 -19.94 13.87 8.45
CA LEU A 479 -19.20 14.48 9.55
C LEU A 479 -19.67 15.91 9.85
N TRP A 480 -19.88 16.74 8.82
CA TRP A 480 -20.38 18.11 9.00
C TRP A 480 -21.78 18.12 9.60
N TYR A 481 -22.64 17.22 9.13
CA TYR A 481 -23.98 17.04 9.67
C TYR A 481 -23.95 16.64 11.15
N CYS A 482 -23.16 15.63 11.52
CA CYS A 482 -23.02 15.18 12.91
C CYS A 482 -22.49 16.30 13.82
N MET A 483 -21.52 17.11 13.34
CA MET A 483 -21.02 18.25 14.12
C MET A 483 -22.12 19.28 14.39
N ARG A 484 -22.90 19.66 13.37
CA ARG A 484 -24.01 20.62 13.51
C ARG A 484 -25.09 20.09 14.45
N LYS A 485 -25.48 18.82 14.29
CA LYS A 485 -26.48 18.16 15.14
C LYS A 485 -26.03 18.10 16.61
N SER A 486 -24.72 17.97 16.84
CA SER A 486 -24.12 17.99 18.18
C SER A 486 -23.98 19.39 18.80
N GLY A 487 -24.56 20.43 18.19
CA GLY A 487 -24.56 21.80 18.71
C GLY A 487 -23.24 22.55 18.50
N VAL A 488 -22.36 22.07 17.62
CA VAL A 488 -21.11 22.78 17.29
C VAL A 488 -21.42 24.03 16.47
N ALA A 489 -20.87 25.18 16.90
CA ALA A 489 -21.01 26.43 16.16
C ALA A 489 -20.50 26.31 14.72
N GLU A 490 -21.25 26.89 13.76
CA GLU A 490 -20.97 26.77 12.31
C GLU A 490 -19.55 27.24 11.94
N LYS A 491 -19.02 28.22 12.68
CA LYS A 491 -17.65 28.71 12.50
C LYS A 491 -16.60 27.61 12.72
N TYR A 492 -16.80 26.72 13.69
CA TYR A 492 -15.95 25.55 13.87
C TYR A 492 -16.15 24.52 12.77
N VAL A 493 -17.39 24.31 12.31
CA VAL A 493 -17.69 23.40 11.19
C VAL A 493 -16.94 23.86 9.94
N ARG A 494 -17.00 25.15 9.58
CA ARG A 494 -16.30 25.73 8.42
C ARG A 494 -14.79 25.62 8.51
N VAL A 495 -14.20 25.89 9.69
CA VAL A 495 -12.75 25.73 9.85
C VAL A 495 -12.34 24.26 9.71
N VAL A 496 -13.12 23.33 10.27
CA VAL A 496 -12.83 21.89 10.10
C VAL A 496 -13.07 21.46 8.65
N GLN A 497 -14.10 21.96 7.97
CA GLN A 497 -14.31 21.76 6.52
C GLN A 497 -13.07 22.17 5.72
N ASP A 498 -12.56 23.38 5.97
CA ASP A 498 -11.35 23.88 5.33
C ASP A 498 -10.13 22.99 5.63
N MET A 499 -10.05 22.33 6.80
CA MET A 499 -8.97 21.39 7.09
C MET A 499 -8.96 20.13 6.23
N TYR A 500 -10.13 19.65 5.84
CA TYR A 500 -10.26 18.42 5.05
C TYR A 500 -10.28 18.72 3.55
N GLU A 501 -10.81 19.89 3.17
CA GLU A 501 -10.81 20.37 1.81
C GLU A 501 -9.40 20.60 1.25
N ARG A 502 -9.22 20.23 -0.02
CA ARG A 502 -7.97 20.43 -0.79
C ARG A 502 -6.72 19.81 -0.16
N SER A 503 -6.90 18.89 0.80
CA SER A 503 -5.80 18.16 1.41
C SER A 503 -5.07 17.31 0.37
N ARG A 504 -3.74 17.46 0.35
CA ARG A 504 -2.85 16.75 -0.57
C ARG A 504 -1.88 15.87 0.19
N THR A 505 -1.68 14.66 -0.32
CA THR A 505 -0.82 13.66 0.32
C THR A 505 0.18 13.10 -0.67
N VAL A 506 1.41 12.87 -0.22
CA VAL A 506 2.42 12.07 -0.91
C VAL A 506 2.70 10.81 -0.10
N VAL A 507 2.87 9.65 -0.75
CA VAL A 507 3.28 8.43 -0.04
C VAL A 507 4.80 8.34 -0.04
N ARG A 508 5.40 8.15 1.15
CA ARG A 508 6.84 7.91 1.30
C ARG A 508 7.08 6.43 1.57
N CYS A 509 7.66 5.76 0.58
CA CYS A 509 8.07 4.36 0.64
C CYS A 509 9.60 4.23 0.71
N ALA A 510 10.09 3.00 0.92
CA ALA A 510 11.54 2.71 0.91
C ALA A 510 12.22 3.04 -0.43
N VAL A 511 11.46 2.97 -1.53
CA VAL A 511 11.93 3.23 -2.90
C VAL A 511 11.91 4.70 -3.31
N GLY A 512 11.24 5.57 -2.53
CA GLY A 512 11.09 7.00 -2.86
C GLY A 512 9.74 7.56 -2.43
N GLN A 513 9.47 8.80 -2.85
CA GLN A 513 8.17 9.45 -2.69
C GLN A 513 7.35 9.33 -3.98
N THR A 514 6.05 9.09 -3.84
CA THR A 514 5.11 9.05 -4.97
C THR A 514 4.73 10.47 -5.42
N VAL A 515 4.04 10.55 -6.56
CA VAL A 515 3.32 11.78 -6.97
C VAL A 515 2.27 12.18 -5.92
N GLU A 516 2.01 13.48 -5.85
CA GLU A 516 1.01 14.08 -4.97
C GLU A 516 -0.40 13.70 -5.45
N PHE A 517 -1.26 13.25 -4.54
CA PHE A 517 -2.67 12.92 -4.81
C PHE A 517 -3.59 13.63 -3.81
N LYS A 518 -4.84 13.86 -4.23
CA LYS A 518 -5.88 14.48 -3.40
C LYS A 518 -6.56 13.44 -2.53
N VAL A 519 -6.87 13.81 -1.29
CA VAL A 519 -7.67 12.96 -0.39
C VAL A 519 -9.09 13.49 -0.38
N GLU A 520 -10.05 12.65 -0.77
CA GLU A 520 -11.47 13.05 -0.89
C GLU A 520 -12.36 12.48 0.23
N VAL A 521 -12.01 11.31 0.78
CA VAL A 521 -12.81 10.61 1.80
C VAL A 521 -11.95 10.26 3.01
N GLY A 522 -12.60 10.14 4.17
CA GLY A 522 -11.99 9.67 5.40
C GLY A 522 -11.30 10.75 6.23
N LEU A 523 -11.05 10.38 7.49
CA LEU A 523 -10.41 11.21 8.49
C LEU A 523 -8.88 11.15 8.37
N HIS A 524 -8.18 12.16 8.91
CA HIS A 524 -6.72 12.18 8.89
C HIS A 524 -6.15 11.24 9.96
N GLN A 525 -5.67 10.06 9.56
CA GLN A 525 -4.98 9.12 10.45
C GLN A 525 -3.65 9.71 10.96
N GLY A 526 -3.64 10.20 12.21
CA GLY A 526 -2.49 10.89 12.82
C GLY A 526 -2.75 12.34 13.25
N SER A 527 -3.97 12.83 13.03
CA SER A 527 -4.50 14.10 13.56
C SER A 527 -4.81 13.97 15.04
N ALA A 528 -4.70 15.09 15.76
CA ALA A 528 -5.16 15.16 17.14
C ALA A 528 -6.69 15.31 17.23
N LEU A 529 -7.34 15.87 16.20
CA LEU A 529 -8.78 16.13 16.17
C LEU A 529 -9.59 14.95 15.60
N SER A 530 -9.04 14.22 14.62
CA SER A 530 -9.74 13.08 13.98
C SER A 530 -10.36 12.07 14.94
N PRO A 531 -9.70 11.63 16.03
CA PRO A 531 -10.31 10.65 16.94
C PRO A 531 -11.59 11.17 17.62
N PHE A 532 -11.61 12.46 17.98
CA PHE A 532 -12.78 13.10 18.57
C PHE A 532 -13.91 13.28 17.55
N LEU A 533 -13.57 13.67 16.31
CA LEU A 533 -14.53 13.73 15.20
C LEU A 533 -15.14 12.36 14.89
N PHE A 534 -14.33 11.31 14.93
CA PHE A 534 -14.82 9.94 14.78
C PHE A 534 -15.78 9.55 15.90
N ALA A 535 -15.47 9.92 17.15
CA ALA A 535 -16.36 9.66 18.28
C ALA A 535 -17.72 10.37 18.14
N ILE A 536 -17.76 11.61 17.61
CA ILE A 536 -19.01 12.33 17.31
C ILE A 536 -19.85 11.56 16.28
N VAL A 537 -19.22 11.10 15.19
CA VAL A 537 -19.93 10.32 14.15
C VAL A 537 -20.46 9.01 14.72
N MET A 538 -19.64 8.28 15.48
CA MET A 538 -20.06 7.03 16.12
C MET A 538 -21.17 7.23 17.13
N ASP A 539 -21.14 8.32 17.91
CA ASP A 539 -22.20 8.65 18.87
C ASP A 539 -23.55 8.85 18.16
N GLN A 540 -23.55 9.62 17.07
CA GLN A 540 -24.75 9.88 16.26
C GLN A 540 -25.28 8.61 15.56
N LEU A 541 -24.39 7.79 15.02
CA LEU A 541 -24.78 6.49 14.44
C LEU A 541 -25.36 5.55 15.48
N SER A 542 -24.80 5.57 16.68
CA SER A 542 -25.22 4.70 17.77
C SER A 542 -26.53 5.14 18.40
N GLU A 543 -26.97 6.39 18.21
CA GLU A 543 -28.14 6.96 18.89
C GLU A 543 -29.42 6.12 18.69
N GLU A 544 -29.64 5.59 17.49
CA GLU A 544 -30.84 4.80 17.14
C GLU A 544 -30.72 3.31 17.52
N VAL A 545 -29.51 2.80 17.76
CA VAL A 545 -29.23 1.35 17.90
C VAL A 545 -28.60 0.93 19.22
N ARG A 546 -28.05 1.87 19.99
CA ARG A 546 -27.38 1.57 21.25
C ARG A 546 -28.36 1.16 22.34
N GLN A 547 -28.00 0.13 23.08
CA GLN A 547 -28.64 -0.21 24.34
C GLN A 547 -27.82 0.33 25.52
N GLU A 548 -28.42 0.41 26.69
CA GLU A 548 -27.70 0.84 27.90
C GLU A 548 -26.55 -0.11 28.23
N SER A 549 -25.48 0.43 28.83
CA SER A 549 -24.38 -0.41 29.31
C SER A 549 -24.91 -1.38 30.37
N PRO A 550 -24.55 -2.68 30.34
CA PRO A 550 -23.45 -3.31 29.59
C PRO A 550 -23.86 -4.01 28.27
N TRP A 551 -25.08 -3.82 27.76
CA TRP A 551 -25.59 -4.53 26.59
C TRP A 551 -24.96 -4.08 25.27
N THR A 552 -24.55 -2.81 25.18
CA THR A 552 -23.76 -2.29 24.07
C THR A 552 -22.55 -1.55 24.63
N MET A 553 -21.35 -1.98 24.26
CA MET A 553 -20.09 -1.35 24.65
C MET A 553 -19.30 -0.99 23.40
N MET A 554 -18.89 0.27 23.28
CA MET A 554 -18.17 0.76 22.11
C MET A 554 -16.78 1.26 22.50
N PHE A 555 -15.78 0.88 21.73
CA PHE A 555 -14.42 1.39 21.83
C PHE A 555 -13.93 1.77 20.42
N ALA A 556 -14.19 3.02 20.03
CA ALA A 556 -14.04 3.50 18.65
C ALA A 556 -14.73 2.58 17.63
N ASP A 557 -13.97 1.81 16.85
CA ASP A 557 -14.46 0.90 15.82
C ASP A 557 -14.75 -0.53 16.32
N ASP A 558 -14.31 -0.88 17.53
CA ASP A 558 -14.58 -2.16 18.19
C ASP A 558 -15.88 -2.07 19.01
N ILE A 559 -16.94 -2.71 18.53
CA ILE A 559 -18.27 -2.69 19.18
C ILE A 559 -18.59 -4.08 19.72
N VAL A 560 -19.13 -4.16 20.94
CA VAL A 560 -19.63 -5.40 21.54
C VAL A 560 -21.11 -5.25 21.80
N ILE A 561 -21.88 -6.20 21.28
CA ILE A 561 -23.33 -6.31 21.46
C ILE A 561 -23.60 -7.58 22.27
N CYS A 562 -24.26 -7.43 23.41
CA CYS A 562 -24.63 -8.53 24.30
C CYS A 562 -26.16 -8.62 24.37
N SER A 563 -26.71 -9.83 24.45
CA SER A 563 -28.11 -10.05 24.85
C SER A 563 -28.34 -11.46 25.39
N GLU A 564 -29.44 -11.63 26.12
CA GLU A 564 -29.85 -12.91 26.72
C GLU A 564 -30.46 -13.90 25.71
N SER A 565 -30.98 -13.39 24.58
CA SER A 565 -31.54 -14.21 23.49
C SER A 565 -30.70 -14.07 22.23
N ARG A 566 -30.52 -15.19 21.54
CA ARG A 566 -29.88 -15.27 20.23
C ARG A 566 -30.63 -14.43 19.20
N GLU A 567 -31.96 -14.55 19.16
CA GLU A 567 -32.83 -13.83 18.21
C GLU A 567 -32.70 -12.32 18.42
N GLN A 568 -32.63 -11.87 19.67
CA GLN A 568 -32.45 -10.44 19.99
C GLN A 568 -31.05 -9.93 19.63
N VAL A 569 -30.00 -10.75 19.80
CA VAL A 569 -28.64 -10.42 19.32
C VAL A 569 -28.61 -10.32 17.80
N GLU A 570 -29.26 -11.24 17.09
CA GLU A 570 -29.34 -11.24 15.63
C GLU A 570 -30.06 -9.99 15.11
N GLU A 571 -31.20 -9.63 15.72
CA GLU A 571 -31.91 -8.41 15.39
C GLU A 571 -31.06 -7.15 15.66
N ASN A 572 -30.40 -7.09 16.83
CA ASN A 572 -29.53 -5.97 17.17
C ASN A 572 -28.34 -5.86 16.23
N LEU A 573 -27.74 -6.98 15.85
CA LEU A 573 -26.64 -7.04 14.90
C LEU A 573 -27.07 -6.55 13.52
N GLU A 574 -28.26 -6.93 13.07
CA GLU A 574 -28.83 -6.44 11.81
C GLU A 574 -29.07 -4.93 11.84
N ARG A 575 -29.60 -4.39 12.93
CA ARG A 575 -29.74 -2.94 13.08
C ARG A 575 -28.36 -2.23 13.09
N TRP A 576 -27.37 -2.82 13.76
CA TRP A 576 -25.98 -2.34 13.79
C TRP A 576 -25.25 -2.49 12.45
N ARG A 577 -25.71 -3.36 11.56
CA ARG A 577 -25.27 -3.39 10.16
C ARG A 577 -25.87 -2.21 9.39
N PHE A 578 -27.18 -2.02 9.48
CA PHE A 578 -27.88 -1.02 8.69
C PHE A 578 -27.47 0.42 9.05
N ALA A 579 -27.27 0.73 10.33
CA ALA A 579 -26.95 2.10 10.76
C ALA A 579 -25.64 2.65 10.14
N PRO A 580 -24.48 1.96 10.21
CA PRO A 580 -23.25 2.36 9.53
C PRO A 580 -23.36 2.29 7.99
N GLU A 581 -24.09 1.31 7.43
CA GLU A 581 -24.24 1.18 5.97
C GLU A 581 -24.96 2.38 5.35
N ARG A 582 -25.91 3.00 6.06
CA ARG A 582 -26.62 4.23 5.62
C ARG A 582 -25.67 5.40 5.36
N ILE A 583 -24.53 5.44 6.06
CA ILE A 583 -23.52 6.48 5.90
C ILE A 583 -22.27 5.98 5.14
N GLY A 584 -22.35 4.82 4.47
CA GLY A 584 -21.24 4.28 3.67
C GLY A 584 -20.12 3.59 4.46
N MET A 585 -20.31 3.36 5.77
CA MET A 585 -19.43 2.50 6.57
C MET A 585 -19.91 1.04 6.48
N LYS A 586 -18.97 0.08 6.50
CA LYS A 586 -19.31 -1.35 6.34
C LYS A 586 -18.78 -2.17 7.51
N VAL A 587 -19.58 -3.14 7.94
CA VAL A 587 -19.18 -4.15 8.92
C VAL A 587 -18.31 -5.21 8.27
N SER A 588 -17.19 -5.55 8.89
CA SER A 588 -16.26 -6.57 8.42
C SER A 588 -16.74 -7.96 8.82
N ARG A 589 -17.37 -8.68 7.89
CA ARG A 589 -17.87 -10.04 8.17
C ARG A 589 -16.76 -11.01 8.61
N SER A 590 -15.57 -10.92 8.02
CA SER A 590 -14.46 -11.84 8.29
C SER A 590 -13.82 -11.68 9.67
N LYS A 591 -14.05 -10.54 10.32
CA LYS A 591 -13.52 -10.23 11.65
C LYS A 591 -14.60 -10.10 12.72
N THR A 592 -15.86 -10.01 12.31
CA THR A 592 -16.99 -10.01 13.23
C THR A 592 -17.20 -11.43 13.71
N GLU A 593 -17.10 -11.66 15.02
CA GLU A 593 -17.14 -13.00 15.61
C GLU A 593 -18.24 -13.07 16.70
N TYR A 594 -18.84 -14.25 16.84
CA TYR A 594 -19.92 -14.52 17.79
C TYR A 594 -19.43 -15.45 18.90
N MET A 595 -19.77 -15.14 20.15
CA MET A 595 -19.46 -15.94 21.33
C MET A 595 -20.73 -16.20 22.13
N CYS A 596 -20.88 -17.42 22.64
CA CYS A 596 -21.94 -17.80 23.58
C CYS A 596 -21.31 -18.24 24.90
N VAL A 597 -21.82 -17.72 26.00
CA VAL A 597 -21.48 -18.17 27.37
C VAL A 597 -22.58 -19.12 27.85
N ASN A 598 -22.21 -20.19 28.54
CA ASN A 598 -23.14 -21.20 29.08
C ASN A 598 -24.05 -21.84 28.02
N GLU A 599 -23.46 -22.18 26.87
CA GLU A 599 -24.15 -22.82 25.76
C GLU A 599 -24.88 -24.12 26.18
N ARG A 600 -26.19 -24.18 25.90
CA ARG A 600 -27.00 -25.39 26.07
C ARG A 600 -26.94 -26.26 24.81
N GLU A 601 -27.12 -27.58 24.95
CA GLU A 601 -27.18 -28.48 23.79
C GLU A 601 -28.27 -28.04 22.80
N GLY A 602 -27.88 -27.71 21.57
CA GLY A 602 -28.78 -27.20 20.52
C GLY A 602 -28.70 -25.68 20.26
N SER A 603 -27.85 -24.93 20.98
CA SER A 603 -27.66 -23.50 20.74
C SER A 603 -26.96 -23.22 19.41
N GLY A 604 -27.74 -22.90 18.38
CA GLY A 604 -27.25 -22.61 17.03
C GLY A 604 -26.35 -21.37 16.92
N THR A 605 -25.92 -21.07 15.70
CA THR A 605 -25.13 -19.87 15.37
C THR A 605 -26.04 -18.66 15.14
N VAL A 606 -25.50 -17.45 15.32
CA VAL A 606 -26.15 -16.20 14.92
C VAL A 606 -25.92 -15.99 13.42
N ARG A 607 -26.93 -15.49 12.70
CA ARG A 607 -26.78 -15.15 11.28
C ARG A 607 -26.59 -13.66 11.07
N LEU A 608 -25.85 -13.32 10.01
CA LEU A 608 -25.72 -11.96 9.50
C LEU A 608 -26.02 -12.00 8.00
N GLN A 609 -27.07 -11.31 7.57
CA GLN A 609 -27.59 -11.37 6.20
C GLN A 609 -28.00 -12.79 5.75
N GLY A 610 -28.47 -13.62 6.69
CA GLY A 610 -28.87 -15.00 6.41
C GLY A 610 -27.74 -16.02 6.36
N GLU A 611 -26.47 -15.61 6.47
CA GLU A 611 -25.31 -16.50 6.56
C GLU A 611 -24.88 -16.70 8.02
N GLU A 612 -24.44 -17.91 8.37
CA GLU A 612 -23.97 -18.21 9.73
C GLU A 612 -22.63 -17.53 10.03
N MET A 613 -22.56 -16.85 11.18
CA MET A 613 -21.32 -16.23 11.64
C MET A 613 -20.37 -17.25 12.27
N LYS A 614 -19.07 -16.91 12.25
CA LYS A 614 -18.04 -17.67 12.94
C LYS A 614 -18.24 -17.61 14.45
N LYS A 615 -18.61 -18.75 15.05
CA LYS A 615 -18.69 -18.95 16.49
C LYS A 615 -17.31 -19.21 17.07
N VAL A 616 -16.96 -18.51 18.15
CA VAL A 616 -15.65 -18.62 18.82
C VAL A 616 -15.83 -18.82 20.33
N GLN A 617 -14.94 -19.63 20.90
CA GLN A 617 -14.86 -19.85 22.35
C GLN A 617 -13.87 -18.88 23.01
N GLU A 618 -12.96 -18.27 22.23
CA GLU A 618 -12.03 -17.25 22.68
C GLU A 618 -11.96 -16.10 21.67
N PHE A 619 -11.98 -14.86 22.16
CA PHE A 619 -11.89 -13.64 21.35
C PHE A 619 -10.87 -12.67 21.95
N LYS A 620 -10.12 -11.94 21.11
CA LYS A 620 -9.16 -10.93 21.58
C LYS A 620 -9.80 -9.53 21.54
N TYR A 621 -10.40 -9.11 22.65
CA TYR A 621 -11.01 -7.79 22.79
C TYR A 621 -10.07 -6.80 23.47
N LEU A 622 -9.78 -5.66 22.81
CA LEU A 622 -8.95 -4.56 23.33
C LEU A 622 -7.59 -4.99 23.91
N GLY A 623 -7.02 -6.06 23.37
CA GLY A 623 -5.73 -6.63 23.81
C GLY A 623 -5.83 -7.75 24.85
N SER A 624 -6.98 -7.94 25.50
CA SER A 624 -7.27 -9.03 26.43
C SER A 624 -7.92 -10.22 25.71
N THR A 625 -7.60 -11.44 26.11
CA THR A 625 -8.36 -12.62 25.66
C THR A 625 -9.57 -12.81 26.57
N VAL A 626 -10.76 -12.83 25.97
CA VAL A 626 -12.03 -13.13 26.62
C VAL A 626 -12.41 -14.56 26.21
N GLN A 627 -12.81 -15.39 27.17
CA GLN A 627 -13.17 -16.79 26.94
C GLN A 627 -14.60 -17.04 27.39
N SER A 628 -15.31 -17.91 26.67
CA SER A 628 -16.68 -18.31 26.98
C SER A 628 -16.85 -18.98 28.35
N ASN A 629 -15.79 -19.64 28.86
CA ASN A 629 -15.76 -20.23 30.20
C ASN A 629 -15.45 -19.21 31.32
N GLY A 630 -15.09 -17.97 30.96
CA GLY A 630 -14.72 -16.89 31.89
C GLY A 630 -13.36 -17.11 32.59
N GLU A 631 -12.53 -18.04 32.12
CA GLU A 631 -11.23 -18.31 32.73
C GLU A 631 -10.15 -17.30 32.27
N CYS A 632 -9.31 -16.88 33.21
CA CYS A 632 -8.15 -15.99 32.94
C CYS A 632 -6.85 -16.76 32.63
N GLY A 633 -6.85 -18.10 32.71
CA GLY A 633 -5.63 -18.93 32.73
C GLY A 633 -4.70 -18.68 31.53
N LYS A 634 -5.24 -18.72 30.31
CA LYS A 634 -4.42 -18.49 29.09
C LYS A 634 -3.92 -17.06 28.93
N GLU A 635 -4.58 -16.07 29.53
CA GLU A 635 -4.11 -14.68 29.54
C GLU A 635 -2.93 -14.51 30.48
N VAL A 636 -3.00 -15.13 31.66
CA VAL A 636 -1.90 -15.17 32.63
C VAL A 636 -0.70 -15.88 32.01
N GLU A 637 -0.88 -17.04 31.38
CA GLU A 637 0.20 -17.76 30.67
C GLU A 637 0.84 -16.91 29.56
N LYS A 638 0.03 -16.24 28.72
CA LYS A 638 0.56 -15.37 27.64
C LYS A 638 1.30 -14.14 28.16
N ARG A 639 0.91 -13.58 29.31
CA ARG A 639 1.61 -12.43 29.93
C ARG A 639 2.85 -12.85 30.72
N VAL A 640 2.91 -14.09 31.20
CA VAL A 640 4.09 -14.66 31.87
C VAL A 640 5.15 -15.09 30.85
N GLN A 641 4.76 -15.43 29.62
CA GLN A 641 5.67 -15.82 28.53
C GLN A 641 6.20 -14.64 27.69
N ALA A 642 5.65 -13.43 27.83
CA ALA A 642 6.04 -12.21 27.11
C ALA A 642 6.93 -11.32 27.98
#